data_AF-A0A397VED3-F1
#
_entry.id   AF-A0A397VED3-F1
#
_cell.length_a   1.000
_cell.length_b   1.000
_cell.length_c   1.000
_cell.angle_alpha   90.00
_cell.angle_beta   90.00
_cell.angle_gamma   90.00
#
_symmetry.space_group_name_H-M   'P 1'
#
loop_
_entity.id
_entity.type
_entity.pdbx_description
1 polymer ?
#
loop_
_entity_poly.entity_id
_entity_poly.type
_entity_poly.pdbx_seq_one_letter_code
_entity_poly.pdbx_strand_id
1 'polypeptide(L)'
;MIKKLEEEKKSLEKDKDDKWEPVKLLLCALAESGGGEAENVKCHVSSAFPKGLGYQEPDLLLKTSGALWEFQVATDSKKYFKMKYSGGHMTITCSASGFSGKSRGDAKHVTATVSDHYRYWKNGQIDKTYIPLYFLLSGAGTGKSRTANELPRLAKEYAEDIGDADLKKALEKPFVFNVSFENGTPLNLTEEKAPTQAIGLRMLHQLLGKTRTAWDTIIQQYMASPSDVLNLISMHHKISYKDMTVFLVVDGLQTALKNGEDSHSKSSFFNDCMTVLSGIARQSGGPFVIACCAATITSPVEEFLSFSHQKRIFLPTAHLTAPYKRELGVLTQVFPSYPIIEMLINDMGGHGQALETLHDVLIQYKDLDAVNFTDLANDVRTKLLDRYSEWIVAGSRVLIPVLRIILAHQVVDNTMPFPGTDGLRVDYVTQFGLIWFQRTMGTQGFLTCAYVWLWIMAHTSGDPILKNWRFTYYEEQQGKSDVTVPPGAQYWQHLEHYIAQIRVLKSMVYGKGEEISMSKIHYGARINGDVKICNVPLILERAVKQTPTNSSALKDSMVQCENGQINVFEGRHCIINCCSAPAGDSFCGVRFNSNNYCFTEIHQCKLVKSDVNDDMFKMERQKAADKNDYLILFTTGRCTANLTWLSGVVDKDVWDVYFGPFSGRAFRYAINSPPAANRATFFELTGINGIGIIRANMIIQKRPYNNLDDCYQKTNIPKNLLRNLSF
;
A
#
# COMPACT_ATOMS: atom_id res chain seq x y z
N MET A 1 11.94 24.63 -57.44
CA MET A 1 11.21 24.38 -56.17
C MET A 1 10.16 25.46 -55.92
N ILE A 2 10.53 26.75 -55.87
CA ILE A 2 9.58 27.88 -55.72
C ILE A 2 8.44 27.85 -56.75
N LYS A 3 8.74 27.65 -58.04
CA LYS A 3 7.72 27.49 -59.10
C LYS A 3 6.74 26.32 -58.88
N LYS A 4 7.23 25.21 -58.30
CA LYS A 4 6.43 24.01 -58.02
C LYS A 4 5.48 24.24 -56.84
N LEU A 5 5.94 25.02 -55.85
CA LEU A 5 5.14 25.50 -54.72
C LEU A 5 4.10 26.55 -55.14
N GLU A 6 4.41 27.41 -56.11
CA GLU A 6 3.43 28.37 -56.68
C GLU A 6 2.34 27.69 -57.51
N GLU A 7 2.65 26.57 -58.16
CA GLU A 7 1.67 25.74 -58.88
C GLU A 7 0.76 24.94 -57.93
N GLU A 8 1.32 24.37 -56.85
CA GLU A 8 0.53 23.72 -55.79
C GLU A 8 -0.38 24.72 -55.04
N LYS A 9 0.12 25.94 -54.78
CA LYS A 9 -0.64 27.06 -54.20
C LYS A 9 -1.91 27.36 -55.00
N LYS A 10 -1.81 27.43 -56.34
CA LYS A 10 -2.97 27.65 -57.22
C LYS A 10 -3.97 26.50 -57.23
N SER A 11 -3.53 25.26 -56.95
CA SER A 11 -4.43 24.11 -56.85
C SER A 11 -5.19 24.07 -55.51
N LEU A 12 -4.57 24.57 -54.43
CA LEU A 12 -5.09 24.52 -53.06
C LEU A 12 -5.93 25.74 -52.66
N GLU A 13 -5.79 26.88 -53.35
CA GLU A 13 -6.66 28.08 -53.17
C GLU A 13 -8.13 27.85 -53.58
N LYS A 14 -8.44 26.70 -54.19
CA LYS A 14 -9.83 26.29 -54.52
C LYS A 14 -10.59 25.66 -53.34
N ASP A 15 -9.93 25.19 -52.29
CA ASP A 15 -10.56 24.61 -51.10
C ASP A 15 -10.57 25.63 -49.93
N LYS A 16 -11.76 26.08 -49.54
CA LYS A 16 -11.99 27.08 -48.48
C LYS A 16 -11.92 26.50 -47.05
N ASP A 17 -10.93 25.66 -46.75
CA ASP A 17 -10.71 25.15 -45.40
C ASP A 17 -9.37 25.65 -44.82
N ASP A 18 -9.35 25.89 -43.50
CA ASP A 18 -8.28 26.41 -42.63
C ASP A 18 -6.94 25.61 -42.64
N LYS A 19 -6.68 24.79 -43.67
CA LYS A 19 -5.43 24.03 -43.87
C LYS A 19 -4.22 24.89 -44.26
N TRP A 20 -4.39 26.21 -44.39
CA TRP A 20 -3.43 27.11 -45.03
C TRP A 20 -2.41 27.79 -44.09
N GLU A 21 -2.65 27.80 -42.78
CA GLU A 21 -1.84 28.59 -41.84
C GLU A 21 -0.39 28.07 -41.63
N PRO A 22 -0.13 26.75 -41.54
CA PRO A 22 1.23 26.22 -41.38
C PRO A 22 2.12 26.44 -42.62
N VAL A 23 1.54 26.37 -43.82
CA VAL A 23 2.26 26.54 -45.10
C VAL A 23 2.63 28.01 -45.31
N LYS A 24 1.77 28.93 -44.88
CA LYS A 24 2.00 30.38 -44.94
C LYS A 24 3.16 30.80 -44.04
N LEU A 25 3.25 30.24 -42.83
CA LEU A 25 4.37 30.46 -41.91
C LEU A 25 5.70 29.90 -42.44
N LEU A 26 5.68 28.73 -43.07
CA LEU A 26 6.87 28.13 -43.69
C LEU A 26 7.38 28.97 -44.87
N LEU A 27 6.47 29.53 -45.68
CA LEU A 27 6.81 30.42 -46.80
C LEU A 27 7.34 31.78 -46.33
N CYS A 28 6.81 32.34 -45.23
CA CYS A 28 7.37 33.55 -44.61
C CYS A 28 8.79 33.31 -44.08
N ALA A 29 9.03 32.20 -43.38
CA ALA A 29 10.37 31.86 -42.86
C ALA A 29 11.40 31.61 -43.97
N LEU A 30 10.98 31.02 -45.10
CA LEU A 30 11.83 30.83 -46.28
C LEU A 30 12.10 32.12 -47.06
N ALA A 31 11.18 33.08 -47.03
CA ALA A 31 11.39 34.40 -47.65
C ALA A 31 12.35 35.29 -46.84
N GLU A 32 12.42 35.10 -45.52
CA GLU A 32 13.29 35.87 -44.62
C GLU A 32 14.72 35.31 -44.50
N SER A 33 14.94 34.03 -44.83
CA SER A 33 16.21 33.32 -44.57
C SER A 33 17.23 33.34 -45.72
N GLY A 34 16.99 34.09 -46.80
CA GLY A 34 18.05 34.50 -47.75
C GLY A 34 19.12 33.44 -48.08
N GLY A 35 18.73 32.28 -48.62
CA GLY A 35 19.65 31.40 -49.37
C GLY A 35 20.85 30.79 -48.63
N GLY A 36 20.77 30.53 -47.32
CA GLY A 36 21.73 29.71 -46.56
C GLY A 36 21.08 28.42 -46.03
N GLU A 37 21.87 27.40 -45.71
CA GLU A 37 21.41 26.13 -45.12
C GLU A 37 20.40 26.39 -43.98
N ALA A 38 19.19 25.87 -44.12
CA ALA A 38 18.11 26.09 -43.18
C ALA A 38 18.43 25.41 -41.83
N GLU A 39 19.02 26.16 -40.91
CA GLU A 39 18.85 25.87 -39.49
C GLU A 39 17.34 25.86 -39.22
N ASN A 40 16.82 24.78 -38.62
CA ASN A 40 15.42 24.70 -38.20
C ASN A 40 15.16 25.76 -37.10
N VAL A 41 14.82 26.99 -37.50
CA VAL A 41 14.46 28.07 -36.57
C VAL A 41 13.09 27.75 -35.98
N LYS A 42 13.06 27.45 -34.68
CA LYS A 42 11.80 27.23 -33.95
C LYS A 42 11.01 28.53 -33.86
N CYS A 43 9.70 28.47 -34.11
CA CYS A 43 8.80 29.60 -34.01
C CYS A 43 8.30 29.78 -32.56
N HIS A 44 8.32 31.02 -32.05
CA HIS A 44 7.73 31.30 -30.75
C HIS A 44 6.20 31.20 -30.82
N VAL A 45 5.56 30.52 -29.86
CA VAL A 45 4.13 30.22 -29.94
C VAL A 45 3.21 31.44 -30.00
N SER A 46 3.61 32.56 -29.39
CA SER A 46 2.86 33.82 -29.48
C SER A 46 2.78 34.37 -30.91
N SER A 47 3.79 34.08 -31.74
CA SER A 47 3.81 34.47 -33.15
C SER A 47 3.04 33.48 -34.03
N ALA A 48 3.13 32.18 -33.70
CA ALA A 48 2.39 31.13 -34.41
C ALA A 48 0.87 31.21 -34.19
N PHE A 49 0.43 31.68 -33.03
CA PHE A 49 -0.99 31.74 -32.65
C PHE A 49 -1.40 33.14 -32.16
N PRO A 50 -1.39 34.17 -33.03
CA PRO A 50 -1.60 35.56 -32.63
C PRO A 50 -3.02 35.86 -32.12
N LYS A 51 -3.98 34.96 -32.38
CA LYS A 51 -5.36 35.03 -31.87
C LYS A 51 -5.57 34.22 -30.59
N GLY A 52 -4.51 33.64 -30.04
CA GLY A 52 -4.59 32.69 -28.93
C GLY A 52 -5.04 31.29 -29.35
N LEU A 53 -5.03 30.36 -28.39
CA LEU A 53 -5.48 28.98 -28.55
C LEU A 53 -6.54 28.65 -27.50
N GLY A 54 -7.57 27.91 -27.93
CA GLY A 54 -8.62 27.44 -27.05
C GLY A 54 -8.09 26.37 -26.09
N TYR A 55 -8.53 26.42 -24.84
CA TYR A 55 -8.25 25.39 -23.85
C TYR A 55 -8.85 24.04 -24.26
N GLN A 56 -8.09 22.97 -24.04
CA GLN A 56 -8.52 21.59 -24.18
C GLN A 56 -8.30 20.90 -22.83
N GLU A 57 -9.29 20.13 -22.38
CA GLU A 57 -9.14 19.34 -21.15
C GLU A 57 -7.99 18.32 -21.29
N PRO A 58 -7.21 18.12 -20.22
CA PRO A 58 -6.11 17.17 -20.26
C PRO A 58 -6.62 15.74 -20.39
N ASP A 59 -5.80 14.89 -21.00
CA ASP A 59 -5.94 13.46 -20.81
C ASP A 59 -5.56 13.05 -19.38
N LEU A 60 -6.03 11.87 -18.98
CA LEU A 60 -5.57 11.23 -17.76
C LEU A 60 -4.07 10.92 -17.88
N LEU A 61 -3.33 11.23 -16.81
CA LEU A 61 -1.88 10.92 -16.70
C LEU A 61 -1.56 9.42 -16.84
N LEU A 62 -2.55 8.55 -16.55
CA LEU A 62 -2.47 7.11 -16.69
C LEU A 62 -3.64 6.59 -17.51
N LYS A 63 -3.37 5.57 -18.33
CA LYS A 63 -4.38 4.82 -19.11
C LYS A 63 -4.46 3.39 -18.62
N THR A 64 -4.81 3.21 -17.35
CA THR A 64 -5.02 1.89 -16.72
C THR A 64 -6.51 1.61 -16.53
N SER A 65 -6.87 0.35 -16.24
CA SER A 65 -8.25 -0.03 -15.91
C SER A 65 -8.81 0.76 -14.71
N GLY A 66 -7.93 1.23 -13.82
CA GLY A 66 -8.28 2.04 -12.66
C GLY A 66 -8.26 3.56 -12.86
N ALA A 67 -7.96 4.06 -14.06
CA ALA A 67 -7.80 5.50 -14.29
C ALA A 67 -9.10 6.32 -14.08
N LEU A 68 -10.27 5.67 -14.17
CA LEU A 68 -11.60 6.27 -13.99
C LEU A 68 -12.29 5.86 -12.67
N TRP A 69 -11.57 5.22 -11.77
CA TRP A 69 -12.12 4.82 -10.47
C TRP A 69 -12.21 6.03 -9.55
N GLU A 70 -13.37 6.24 -8.94
CA GLU A 70 -13.58 7.28 -7.95
C GLU A 70 -13.01 6.89 -6.60
N PHE A 71 -12.37 7.87 -5.95
CA PHE A 71 -11.94 7.72 -4.57
C PHE A 71 -13.14 7.73 -3.62
N GLN A 72 -13.44 6.59 -3.00
CA GLN A 72 -14.19 6.57 -1.75
C GLN A 72 -13.18 6.51 -0.60
N VAL A 73 -13.09 7.59 0.17
CA VAL A 73 -12.43 7.54 1.47
C VAL A 73 -13.23 6.54 2.31
N ALA A 74 -12.57 5.53 2.88
CA ALA A 74 -13.23 4.45 3.62
C ALA A 74 -14.30 4.95 4.60
N THR A 75 -15.55 4.50 4.43
CA THR A 75 -16.73 4.93 5.19
C THR A 75 -16.70 4.58 6.67
N ASP A 76 -15.94 3.57 7.09
CA ASP A 76 -15.67 3.27 8.51
C ASP A 76 -14.95 4.42 9.24
N SER A 77 -14.45 5.39 8.46
CA SER A 77 -13.97 6.68 8.92
C SER A 77 -15.07 7.66 9.40
N LYS A 78 -16.35 7.30 9.37
CA LYS A 78 -17.43 8.16 9.88
C LYS A 78 -17.68 8.01 11.39
N LYS A 79 -17.19 6.94 12.04
CA LYS A 79 -17.46 6.66 13.48
C LYS A 79 -16.61 7.42 14.51
N TYR A 80 -15.63 8.24 14.10
CA TYR A 80 -14.72 8.95 15.04
C TYR A 80 -14.91 10.48 15.10
N PHE A 81 -16.01 11.01 14.53
CA PHE A 81 -16.22 12.46 14.34
C PHE A 81 -16.90 13.21 15.52
N LYS A 82 -16.90 12.67 16.74
CA LYS A 82 -17.36 13.39 17.93
C LYS A 82 -16.23 13.58 18.96
N MET A 83 -15.36 14.55 18.73
CA MET A 83 -14.72 15.28 19.83
C MET A 83 -14.84 16.78 19.57
N LYS A 84 -15.59 17.46 20.44
CA LYS A 84 -15.59 18.92 20.57
C LYS A 84 -14.20 19.36 21.01
N TYR A 85 -13.60 20.30 20.28
CA TYR A 85 -12.45 21.06 20.78
C TYR A 85 -12.96 22.29 21.53
N SER A 86 -12.59 22.41 22.79
CA SER A 86 -12.69 23.63 23.61
C SER A 86 -11.29 23.96 24.11
N GLY A 87 -10.85 25.20 23.90
CA GLY A 87 -9.61 25.73 24.47
C GLY A 87 -8.58 26.08 23.41
N GLY A 88 -8.47 27.39 23.14
CA GLY A 88 -7.47 27.94 22.24
C GLY A 88 -6.09 27.99 22.89
N HIS A 89 -5.09 27.51 22.15
CA HIS A 89 -3.76 28.11 22.04
C HIS A 89 -3.06 27.43 20.86
N MET A 90 -2.60 28.26 19.91
CA MET A 90 -1.93 27.83 18.69
C MET A 90 -0.45 28.06 18.88
N THR A 91 0.31 27.01 19.16
CA THR A 91 1.77 27.05 19.17
C THR A 91 2.26 26.46 17.85
N ILE A 92 2.70 27.32 16.93
CA ILE A 92 3.36 26.91 15.68
C ILE A 92 4.76 26.44 16.05
N THR A 93 4.97 25.12 16.01
CA THR A 93 6.31 24.53 16.04
C THR A 93 6.63 23.99 14.65
N CYS A 94 7.45 24.73 13.89
CA CYS A 94 8.16 24.20 12.74
C CYS A 94 9.09 23.09 13.24
N SER A 95 8.75 21.83 12.95
CA SER A 95 9.71 20.73 13.02
C SER A 95 9.70 20.01 11.67
N ALA A 96 10.83 20.13 10.97
CA ALA A 96 11.17 19.26 9.86
C ALA A 96 11.24 17.83 10.40
N SER A 97 10.23 17.02 10.11
CA SER A 97 10.26 15.58 10.33
C SER A 97 9.43 14.91 9.23
N GLY A 98 10.12 14.05 8.49
CA GLY A 98 9.71 13.44 7.24
C GLY A 98 8.46 12.57 7.34
N PHE A 99 8.01 12.19 6.14
CA PHE A 99 6.95 11.26 5.79
C PHE A 99 6.46 10.37 6.95
N SER A 100 5.43 10.85 7.66
CA SER A 100 4.51 9.98 8.36
C SER A 100 3.19 10.10 7.61
N GLY A 101 2.78 9.04 6.92
CA GLY A 101 1.46 9.00 6.28
C GLY A 101 0.38 9.06 7.36
N LYS A 102 -0.08 10.25 7.76
CA LYS A 102 -1.23 10.38 8.64
C LYS A 102 -2.46 10.23 7.74
N SER A 103 -2.96 9.01 7.62
CA SER A 103 -4.13 8.66 6.80
C SER A 103 -5.46 9.26 7.26
N ARG A 104 -5.47 10.34 8.07
CA ARG A 104 -6.73 11.03 8.44
C ARG A 104 -6.57 12.46 8.95
N GLY A 105 -5.42 12.79 9.54
CA GLY A 105 -5.07 14.18 9.89
C GLY A 105 -4.65 15.01 8.68
N ASP A 106 -4.06 14.38 7.66
CA ASP A 106 -3.38 15.11 6.58
C ASP A 106 -4.32 15.60 5.49
N ALA A 107 -5.42 14.90 5.20
CA ALA A 107 -6.40 15.39 4.22
C ALA A 107 -6.95 16.76 4.64
N LYS A 108 -7.20 17.01 5.93
CA LYS A 108 -7.61 18.33 6.46
C LYS A 108 -6.48 19.36 6.51
N HIS A 109 -5.22 18.92 6.62
CA HIS A 109 -4.07 19.81 6.78
C HIS A 109 -3.55 20.33 5.41
N VAL A 110 -3.53 19.43 4.43
CA VAL A 110 -3.26 19.73 3.02
C VAL A 110 -4.27 20.72 2.46
N THR A 111 -5.54 20.56 2.82
CA THR A 111 -6.62 21.35 2.25
C THR A 111 -6.80 22.72 2.91
N ALA A 112 -6.58 22.84 4.23
CA ALA A 112 -6.46 24.14 4.89
C ALA A 112 -5.37 25.01 4.23
N THR A 113 -4.33 24.36 3.70
CA THR A 113 -3.24 25.03 3.01
C THR A 113 -3.65 25.59 1.64
N VAL A 114 -4.64 25.02 0.93
CA VAL A 114 -5.12 25.57 -0.36
C VAL A 114 -5.90 26.86 -0.15
N SER A 115 -6.74 26.92 0.89
CA SER A 115 -7.45 28.16 1.29
C SER A 115 -6.47 29.26 1.72
N ASP A 116 -5.48 28.93 2.55
CA ASP A 116 -4.42 29.88 2.92
C ASP A 116 -3.63 30.36 1.69
N HIS A 117 -3.23 29.44 0.81
CA HIS A 117 -2.54 29.77 -0.42
C HIS A 117 -3.35 30.76 -1.28
N TYR A 118 -4.63 30.48 -1.51
CA TYR A 118 -5.50 31.38 -2.26
C TYR A 118 -5.62 32.76 -1.62
N ARG A 119 -5.78 32.82 -0.29
CA ARG A 119 -5.83 34.07 0.45
C ARG A 119 -4.54 34.88 0.33
N TYR A 120 -3.38 34.23 0.47
CA TYR A 120 -2.08 34.89 0.31
C TYR A 120 -1.90 35.43 -1.11
N TRP A 121 -2.22 34.63 -2.14
CA TRP A 121 -2.17 35.05 -3.53
C TRP A 121 -3.10 36.25 -3.79
N LYS A 122 -4.36 36.19 -3.33
CA LYS A 122 -5.35 37.26 -3.49
C LYS A 122 -4.90 38.58 -2.86
N ASN A 123 -4.13 38.50 -1.77
CA ASN A 123 -3.55 39.66 -1.07
C ASN A 123 -2.20 40.12 -1.65
N GLY A 124 -1.72 39.54 -2.75
CA GLY A 124 -0.41 39.84 -3.33
C GLY A 124 0.79 39.34 -2.53
N GLN A 125 0.57 38.46 -1.55
CA GLN A 125 1.61 37.89 -0.69
C GLN A 125 2.23 36.66 -1.36
N ILE A 126 3.08 36.90 -2.34
CA ILE A 126 3.63 35.88 -3.26
C ILE A 126 5.04 35.37 -2.88
N ASP A 127 5.47 35.59 -1.65
CA ASP A 127 6.78 35.13 -1.18
C ASP A 127 6.87 33.58 -1.11
N LYS A 128 8.10 33.05 -1.19
CA LYS A 128 8.42 31.62 -1.08
C LYS A 128 7.87 30.98 0.20
N THR A 129 7.69 31.75 1.26
CA THR A 129 7.15 31.29 2.55
C THR A 129 5.62 31.16 2.57
N TYR A 130 4.89 31.84 1.68
CA TYR A 130 3.43 31.84 1.66
C TYR A 130 2.85 30.93 0.59
N ILE A 131 3.38 31.04 -0.63
CA ILE A 131 2.93 30.29 -1.80
C ILE A 131 3.61 28.93 -1.78
N PRO A 132 2.91 27.79 -1.68
CA PRO A 132 3.52 26.47 -1.63
C PRO A 132 3.79 25.87 -3.02
N LEU A 133 4.75 24.95 -3.07
CA LEU A 133 4.84 23.92 -4.12
C LEU A 133 4.28 22.61 -3.56
N TYR A 134 3.36 21.98 -4.29
CA TYR A 134 2.73 20.73 -3.87
C TYR A 134 3.49 19.52 -4.41
N PHE A 135 3.51 18.42 -3.64
CA PHE A 135 4.30 17.23 -3.95
C PHE A 135 3.49 15.96 -3.72
N LEU A 136 3.35 15.12 -4.73
CA LEU A 136 2.87 13.73 -4.67
C LEU A 136 4.07 12.80 -4.81
N LEU A 137 4.77 12.55 -3.70
CA LEU A 137 5.92 11.64 -3.66
C LEU A 137 5.50 10.35 -2.99
N SER A 138 5.68 9.23 -3.67
CA SER A 138 5.29 7.91 -3.18
C SER A 138 5.91 6.82 -4.04
N GLY A 139 5.94 5.60 -3.53
CA GLY A 139 6.39 4.43 -4.29
C GLY A 139 5.60 4.13 -5.56
N ALA A 140 6.09 3.19 -6.34
CA ALA A 140 5.42 2.79 -7.57
C ALA A 140 4.04 2.16 -7.29
N GLY A 141 3.04 2.42 -8.14
CA GLY A 141 1.72 1.78 -8.05
C GLY A 141 0.79 2.26 -6.93
N THR A 142 1.18 3.26 -6.13
CA THR A 142 0.38 3.78 -5.00
C THR A 142 -0.76 4.71 -5.38
N GLY A 143 -0.85 5.12 -6.66
CA GLY A 143 -1.93 5.96 -7.17
C GLY A 143 -1.61 7.46 -7.31
N LYS A 144 -0.34 7.87 -7.31
CA LYS A 144 0.10 9.27 -7.46
C LYS A 144 -0.56 10.02 -8.61
N SER A 145 -0.40 9.53 -9.84
CA SER A 145 -0.92 10.19 -11.04
C SER A 145 -2.46 10.22 -11.04
N ARG A 146 -3.11 9.25 -10.37
CA ARG A 146 -4.56 9.28 -10.13
C ARG A 146 -4.93 10.41 -9.16
N THR A 147 -4.24 10.51 -8.01
CA THR A 147 -4.45 11.62 -7.06
C THR A 147 -4.22 12.97 -7.72
N ALA A 148 -3.25 13.07 -8.63
CA ALA A 148 -3.01 14.29 -9.39
C ALA A 148 -4.18 14.65 -10.33
N ASN A 149 -4.73 13.66 -11.05
CA ASN A 149 -5.93 13.88 -11.90
C ASN A 149 -7.13 14.36 -11.08
N GLU A 150 -7.29 13.88 -9.84
CA GLU A 150 -8.42 14.24 -8.97
C GLU A 150 -8.21 15.53 -8.18
N LEU A 151 -6.99 16.07 -8.13
CA LEU A 151 -6.62 17.20 -7.29
C LEU A 151 -7.55 18.43 -7.47
N PRO A 152 -7.97 18.83 -8.69
CA PRO A 152 -8.90 19.94 -8.86
C PRO A 152 -10.27 19.70 -8.19
N ARG A 153 -10.82 18.49 -8.33
CA ARG A 153 -12.09 18.09 -7.72
C ARG A 153 -11.98 18.09 -6.20
N LEU A 154 -10.92 17.48 -5.66
CA LEU A 154 -10.68 17.39 -4.22
C LEU A 154 -10.52 18.79 -3.58
N ALA A 155 -9.83 19.70 -4.26
CA ALA A 155 -9.69 21.08 -3.79
C ALA A 155 -11.05 21.81 -3.74
N LYS A 156 -11.90 21.60 -4.74
CA LYS A 156 -13.23 22.20 -4.80
C LYS A 156 -14.17 21.65 -3.72
N GLU A 157 -14.27 20.33 -3.59
CA GLU A 157 -15.09 19.67 -2.57
C GLU A 157 -14.70 20.14 -1.17
N TYR A 158 -13.40 20.30 -0.93
CA TYR A 158 -12.95 20.85 0.34
C TYR A 158 -13.41 22.31 0.57
N ALA A 159 -13.28 23.17 -0.43
CA ALA A 159 -13.74 24.56 -0.32
C ALA A 159 -15.23 24.62 0.03
N GLU A 160 -16.03 23.67 -0.48
CA GLU A 160 -17.43 23.49 -0.10
C GLU A 160 -17.58 23.06 1.36
N ASP A 161 -16.84 22.03 1.80
CA ASP A 161 -16.89 21.48 3.15
C ASP A 161 -16.55 22.51 4.24
N ILE A 162 -15.61 23.43 3.97
CA ILE A 162 -15.23 24.49 4.93
C ILE A 162 -16.00 25.79 4.76
N GLY A 163 -16.88 25.89 3.74
CA GLY A 163 -17.65 27.10 3.46
C GLY A 163 -16.82 28.28 2.93
N ASP A 164 -15.67 28.02 2.28
CA ASP A 164 -14.86 29.05 1.63
C ASP A 164 -15.43 29.38 0.25
N ALA A 165 -16.42 30.29 0.23
CA ALA A 165 -17.15 30.66 -0.98
C ALA A 165 -16.26 31.29 -2.05
N ASP A 166 -15.24 32.05 -1.66
CA ASP A 166 -14.34 32.74 -2.60
C ASP A 166 -13.42 31.74 -3.29
N LEU A 167 -12.82 30.80 -2.54
CA LEU A 167 -12.02 29.73 -3.12
C LEU A 167 -12.87 28.80 -3.99
N LYS A 168 -14.06 28.41 -3.50
CA LYS A 168 -15.00 27.57 -4.27
C LYS A 168 -15.28 28.18 -5.64
N LYS A 169 -15.56 29.49 -5.67
CA LYS A 169 -15.82 30.23 -6.91
C LYS A 169 -14.61 30.24 -7.85
N ALA A 170 -13.40 30.45 -7.31
CA ALA A 170 -12.17 30.38 -8.11
C ALA A 170 -11.95 28.97 -8.72
N LEU A 171 -12.36 27.93 -8.00
CA LEU A 171 -12.24 26.53 -8.42
C LEU A 171 -13.42 26.00 -9.26
N GLU A 172 -14.36 26.85 -9.70
CA GLU A 172 -15.52 26.39 -10.49
C GLU A 172 -15.15 25.90 -11.89
N LYS A 173 -14.20 26.58 -12.55
CA LYS A 173 -13.75 26.30 -13.92
C LYS A 173 -12.23 26.52 -14.05
N PRO A 174 -11.40 25.73 -13.36
CA PRO A 174 -9.96 25.87 -13.46
C PRO A 174 -9.45 25.38 -14.82
N PHE A 175 -8.32 25.93 -15.28
CA PHE A 175 -7.53 25.35 -16.36
C PHE A 175 -6.57 24.31 -15.79
N VAL A 176 -6.68 23.06 -16.22
CA VAL A 176 -5.89 21.95 -15.69
C VAL A 176 -4.88 21.51 -16.74
N PHE A 177 -3.61 21.46 -16.36
CA PHE A 177 -2.53 20.96 -17.20
C PHE A 177 -1.87 19.76 -16.53
N ASN A 178 -1.91 18.63 -17.24
CA ASN A 178 -1.28 17.38 -16.85
C ASN A 178 -0.06 17.13 -17.73
N VAL A 179 1.10 17.58 -17.28
CA VAL A 179 2.37 17.43 -17.98
C VAL A 179 3.01 16.11 -17.56
N SER A 180 3.22 15.20 -18.51
CA SER A 180 3.92 13.93 -18.24
C SER A 180 5.33 13.94 -18.81
N PHE A 181 6.32 13.60 -18.00
CA PHE A 181 7.69 13.32 -18.43
C PHE A 181 7.93 11.83 -18.72
N GLU A 182 6.89 11.01 -18.63
CA GLU A 182 6.96 9.57 -18.90
C GLU A 182 6.02 9.21 -20.07
N ASN A 183 4.72 9.12 -19.78
CA ASN A 183 3.74 8.55 -20.71
C ASN A 183 3.41 9.52 -21.85
N GLY A 184 3.61 9.08 -23.09
CA GLY A 184 3.22 9.79 -24.31
C GLY A 184 4.11 10.97 -24.70
N THR A 185 4.77 11.63 -23.74
CA THR A 185 5.73 12.73 -23.97
C THR A 185 6.99 12.55 -23.10
N PRO A 186 7.72 11.42 -23.25
CA PRO A 186 8.87 11.11 -22.39
C PRO A 186 9.93 12.21 -22.44
N LEU A 187 10.54 12.52 -21.30
CA LEU A 187 11.58 13.53 -21.20
C LEU A 187 12.88 13.03 -21.85
N ASN A 188 13.38 13.78 -22.84
CA ASN A 188 14.67 13.51 -23.46
C ASN A 188 15.69 14.57 -23.06
N LEU A 189 16.47 14.30 -22.01
CA LEU A 189 17.47 15.25 -21.49
C LEU A 189 18.66 15.52 -22.43
N THR A 190 18.77 14.80 -23.55
CA THR A 190 19.75 15.07 -24.62
C THR A 190 19.30 16.24 -25.49
N GLU A 191 18.00 16.34 -25.76
CA GLU A 191 17.38 17.34 -26.64
C GLU A 191 16.74 18.48 -25.85
N GLU A 192 16.14 18.17 -24.70
CA GLU A 192 15.44 19.09 -23.82
C GLU A 192 16.36 19.55 -22.69
N LYS A 193 17.00 20.70 -22.87
CA LYS A 193 17.94 21.28 -21.89
C LYS A 193 17.34 22.34 -20.97
N ALA A 194 16.16 22.87 -21.31
CA ALA A 194 15.51 23.95 -20.58
C ALA A 194 14.16 23.50 -20.02
N PRO A 195 14.01 23.37 -18.68
CA PRO A 195 12.74 22.98 -18.04
C PRO A 195 11.55 23.85 -18.41
N THR A 196 11.77 25.15 -18.58
CA THR A 196 10.74 26.09 -19.04
C THR A 196 10.15 25.66 -20.38
N GLN A 197 10.99 25.25 -21.32
CA GLN A 197 10.55 24.76 -22.63
C GLN A 197 9.91 23.39 -22.53
N ALA A 198 10.50 22.47 -21.75
CA ALA A 198 9.97 21.12 -21.57
C ALA A 198 8.53 21.11 -21.01
N ILE A 199 8.25 21.97 -20.02
CA ILE A 199 6.91 22.10 -19.43
C ILE A 199 5.98 22.85 -20.39
N GLY A 200 6.43 24.00 -20.95
CA GLY A 200 5.61 24.83 -21.83
C GLY A 200 5.18 24.11 -23.11
N LEU A 201 6.06 23.33 -23.75
CA LEU A 201 5.72 22.56 -24.96
C LEU A 201 4.72 21.45 -24.68
N ARG A 202 4.77 20.80 -23.51
CA ARG A 202 3.77 19.79 -23.11
C ARG A 202 2.41 20.43 -22.82
N MET A 203 2.40 21.62 -22.20
CA MET A 203 1.17 22.41 -22.05
C MET A 203 0.59 22.83 -23.41
N LEU A 204 1.45 23.25 -24.36
CA LEU A 204 1.03 23.57 -25.73
C LEU A 204 0.45 22.34 -26.45
N HIS A 205 1.10 21.19 -26.33
CA HIS A 205 0.64 19.93 -26.92
C HIS A 205 -0.77 19.57 -26.45
N GLN A 206 -1.09 19.81 -25.18
CA GLN A 206 -2.46 19.67 -24.67
C GLN A 206 -3.45 20.57 -25.43
N LEU A 207 -3.11 21.85 -25.64
CA LEU A 207 -4.01 22.80 -26.34
C LEU A 207 -4.23 22.45 -27.81
N LEU A 208 -3.21 21.92 -28.48
CA LEU A 208 -3.29 21.52 -29.89
C LEU A 208 -4.13 20.26 -30.06
N GLY A 209 -4.19 19.39 -29.05
CA GLY A 209 -4.94 18.13 -29.09
C GLY A 209 -4.29 17.06 -29.97
N LYS A 210 -4.51 15.79 -29.62
CA LYS A 210 -3.84 14.62 -30.22
C LYS A 210 -4.01 14.45 -31.74
N THR A 211 -5.07 15.03 -32.33
CA THR A 211 -5.37 14.86 -33.76
C THR A 211 -4.73 15.91 -34.65
N ARG A 212 -4.15 16.98 -34.08
CA ARG A 212 -3.65 18.11 -34.89
C ARG A 212 -2.16 18.04 -35.16
N THR A 213 -1.33 17.60 -34.20
CA THR A 213 0.13 17.65 -34.36
C THR A 213 0.82 16.58 -33.50
N ALA A 214 1.74 15.81 -34.09
CA ALA A 214 2.55 14.84 -33.37
C ALA A 214 3.54 15.53 -32.40
N TRP A 215 3.87 14.88 -31.28
CA TRP A 215 4.76 15.40 -30.24
C TRP A 215 6.13 15.83 -30.79
N ASP A 216 6.76 15.00 -31.62
CA ASP A 216 8.07 15.28 -32.22
C ASP A 216 8.03 16.54 -33.09
N THR A 217 6.94 16.74 -33.82
CA THR A 217 6.73 17.95 -34.64
C THR A 217 6.63 19.19 -33.76
N ILE A 218 5.96 19.11 -32.62
CA ILE A 218 5.82 20.24 -31.69
C ILE A 218 7.17 20.64 -31.12
N ILE A 219 7.97 19.67 -30.65
CA ILE A 219 9.30 19.96 -30.11
C ILE A 219 10.19 20.62 -31.16
N GLN A 220 10.11 20.17 -32.43
CA GLN A 220 10.93 20.69 -33.51
C GLN A 220 10.49 22.07 -34.01
N GLN A 221 9.20 22.40 -33.96
CA GLN A 221 8.67 23.61 -34.58
C GLN A 221 8.49 24.78 -33.63
N TYR A 222 8.27 24.53 -32.34
CA TYR A 222 7.82 25.57 -31.41
C TYR A 222 8.78 25.82 -30.25
N MET A 223 8.73 27.06 -29.74
CA MET A 223 9.24 27.44 -28.42
C MET A 223 8.09 27.97 -27.58
N ALA A 224 7.93 27.43 -26.37
CA ALA A 224 6.85 27.79 -25.46
C ALA A 224 7.32 27.70 -24.01
N SER A 225 7.02 28.73 -23.22
CA SER A 225 7.02 28.66 -21.75
C SER A 225 5.60 28.43 -21.22
N PRO A 226 5.44 28.01 -19.95
CA PRO A 226 4.12 27.93 -19.32
C PRO A 226 3.33 29.25 -19.38
N SER A 227 4.01 30.40 -19.17
CA SER A 227 3.38 31.71 -19.27
C SER A 227 2.91 32.03 -20.69
N ASP A 228 3.67 31.65 -21.71
CA ASP A 228 3.24 31.84 -23.11
C ASP A 228 1.95 31.07 -23.39
N VAL A 229 1.87 29.81 -22.94
CA VAL A 229 0.67 28.98 -23.15
C VAL A 229 -0.54 29.54 -22.41
N LEU A 230 -0.37 30.00 -21.17
CA LEU A 230 -1.47 30.65 -20.43
C LEU A 230 -1.91 31.96 -21.10
N ASN A 231 -0.98 32.73 -21.66
CA ASN A 231 -1.29 33.93 -22.44
C ASN A 231 -2.12 33.59 -23.69
N LEU A 232 -1.84 32.49 -24.38
CA LEU A 232 -2.65 32.04 -25.53
C LEU A 232 -4.11 31.77 -25.13
N ILE A 233 -4.34 31.17 -23.96
CA ILE A 233 -5.69 30.93 -23.42
C ILE A 233 -6.37 32.25 -23.07
N SER A 234 -5.66 33.13 -22.36
CA SER A 234 -6.15 34.45 -21.96
C SER A 234 -6.63 35.26 -23.18
N MET A 235 -5.85 35.26 -24.27
CA MET A 235 -6.21 35.92 -25.53
C MET A 235 -7.46 35.30 -26.18
N HIS A 236 -7.51 33.97 -26.27
CA HIS A 236 -8.60 33.26 -26.94
C HIS A 236 -9.94 33.44 -26.21
N HIS A 237 -9.94 33.26 -24.89
CA HIS A 237 -11.15 33.33 -24.06
C HIS A 237 -11.48 34.76 -23.60
N LYS A 238 -10.61 35.74 -23.89
CA LYS A 238 -10.74 37.14 -23.44
C LYS A 238 -10.89 37.26 -21.92
N ILE A 239 -10.18 36.42 -21.18
CA ILE A 239 -10.12 36.44 -19.71
C ILE A 239 -8.82 37.12 -19.31
N SER A 240 -8.83 37.95 -18.27
CA SER A 240 -7.61 38.56 -17.76
C SER A 240 -6.65 37.49 -17.24
N TYR A 241 -5.36 37.60 -17.56
CA TYR A 241 -4.32 36.67 -17.12
C TYR A 241 -4.33 36.44 -15.59
N LYS A 242 -4.58 37.50 -14.80
CA LYS A 242 -4.65 37.44 -13.34
C LYS A 242 -5.92 36.76 -12.79
N ASP A 243 -6.98 36.69 -13.59
CA ASP A 243 -8.27 36.14 -13.16
C ASP A 243 -8.36 34.62 -13.44
N MET A 244 -7.32 34.04 -14.05
CA MET A 244 -7.27 32.61 -14.32
C MET A 244 -6.91 31.83 -13.04
N THR A 245 -7.55 30.67 -12.88
CA THR A 245 -7.15 29.65 -11.90
C THR A 245 -6.60 28.45 -12.63
N VAL A 246 -5.41 28.00 -12.25
CA VAL A 246 -4.64 26.99 -12.98
C VAL A 246 -4.17 25.88 -12.04
N PHE A 247 -4.38 24.63 -12.44
CA PHE A 247 -3.66 23.48 -11.87
C PHE A 247 -2.57 23.08 -12.86
N LEU A 248 -1.32 23.09 -12.42
CA LEU A 248 -0.19 22.64 -13.24
C LEU A 248 0.48 21.47 -12.54
N VAL A 249 0.21 20.27 -13.04
CA VAL A 249 0.80 19.03 -12.55
C VAL A 249 1.93 18.60 -13.48
N VAL A 250 3.11 18.34 -12.92
CA VAL A 250 4.22 17.66 -13.61
C VAL A 250 4.40 16.27 -13.01
N ASP A 251 4.06 15.24 -13.78
CA ASP A 251 4.18 13.83 -13.43
C ASP A 251 5.44 13.19 -14.02
N GLY A 252 5.98 12.20 -13.32
CA GLY A 252 7.20 11.52 -13.73
C GLY A 252 8.48 12.33 -13.48
N LEU A 253 8.47 13.26 -12.51
CA LEU A 253 9.59 14.17 -12.27
C LEU A 253 10.91 13.44 -11.92
N GLN A 254 10.85 12.20 -11.44
CA GLN A 254 12.05 11.37 -11.21
C GLN A 254 12.91 11.18 -12.47
N THR A 255 12.31 11.23 -13.66
CA THR A 255 13.03 11.12 -14.95
C THR A 255 13.96 12.31 -15.23
N ALA A 256 13.79 13.42 -14.52
CA ALA A 256 14.66 14.59 -14.60
C ALA A 256 15.99 14.43 -13.86
N LEU A 257 16.18 13.35 -13.09
CA LEU A 257 17.43 13.01 -12.42
C LEU A 257 18.31 12.21 -13.39
N LYS A 258 19.46 12.75 -13.82
CA LYS A 258 20.44 12.00 -14.65
C LYS A 258 21.23 11.04 -13.77
N ASN A 259 21.71 11.52 -12.61
CA ASN A 259 22.46 10.75 -11.63
C ASN A 259 21.99 11.08 -10.19
N GLY A 260 22.36 10.23 -9.22
CA GLY A 260 21.96 10.42 -7.80
C GLY A 260 22.41 11.74 -7.17
N GLU A 261 23.47 12.38 -7.69
CA GLU A 261 23.96 13.68 -7.19
C GLU A 261 23.15 14.90 -7.69
N ASP A 262 22.36 14.74 -8.75
CA ASP A 262 21.60 15.85 -9.35
C ASP A 262 20.57 16.42 -8.39
N SER A 263 20.09 15.60 -7.47
CA SER A 263 19.13 16.00 -6.46
C SER A 263 19.71 17.06 -5.49
N HIS A 264 21.02 16.96 -5.23
CA HIS A 264 21.79 17.90 -4.41
C HIS A 264 22.37 19.07 -5.20
N SER A 265 22.47 18.94 -6.53
CA SER A 265 22.95 20.00 -7.41
C SER A 265 21.88 21.05 -7.67
N LYS A 266 22.13 22.29 -7.22
CA LYS A 266 21.22 23.42 -7.47
C LYS A 266 21.02 23.76 -8.95
N SER A 267 21.90 23.29 -9.83
CA SER A 267 21.85 23.52 -11.28
C SER A 267 21.35 22.30 -12.06
N SER A 268 20.70 21.34 -11.39
CA SER A 268 20.12 20.19 -12.08
C SER A 268 18.79 20.53 -12.75
N PHE A 269 18.47 19.83 -13.84
CA PHE A 269 17.20 19.97 -14.54
C PHE A 269 16.01 19.74 -13.58
N PHE A 270 16.15 18.78 -12.66
CA PHE A 270 15.18 18.51 -11.60
C PHE A 270 14.89 19.72 -10.70
N ASN A 271 15.93 20.38 -10.18
CA ASN A 271 15.76 21.58 -9.34
C ASN A 271 15.25 22.79 -10.15
N ASP A 272 15.66 22.90 -11.42
CA ASP A 272 15.18 23.94 -12.32
C ASP A 272 13.68 23.76 -12.67
N CYS A 273 13.17 22.53 -12.82
CA CYS A 273 11.73 22.26 -12.94
C CYS A 273 10.94 22.86 -11.76
N MET A 274 11.38 22.60 -10.52
CA MET A 274 10.75 23.16 -9.33
C MET A 274 10.84 24.70 -9.30
N THR A 275 11.94 25.26 -9.80
CA THR A 275 12.12 26.71 -9.93
C THR A 275 11.11 27.30 -10.92
N VAL A 276 10.89 26.68 -12.07
CA VAL A 276 9.88 27.10 -13.05
C VAL A 276 8.47 27.05 -12.44
N LEU A 277 8.12 25.93 -11.80
CA LEU A 277 6.80 25.74 -11.19
C LEU A 277 6.52 26.72 -10.04
N SER A 278 7.50 26.94 -9.17
CA SER A 278 7.38 27.94 -8.11
C SER A 278 7.40 29.38 -8.66
N GLY A 279 8.10 29.62 -9.77
CA GLY A 279 8.15 30.91 -10.43
C GLY A 279 6.80 31.34 -10.98
N ILE A 280 6.11 30.45 -11.69
CA ILE A 280 4.78 30.74 -12.25
C ILE A 280 3.73 30.93 -11.14
N ALA A 281 3.79 30.14 -10.07
CA ALA A 281 2.86 30.29 -8.94
C ALA A 281 3.09 31.58 -8.12
N ARG A 282 4.30 32.14 -8.16
CA ARG A 282 4.66 33.38 -7.46
C ARG A 282 4.71 34.59 -8.39
N GLN A 283 4.13 34.53 -9.58
CA GLN A 283 4.18 35.65 -10.52
C GLN A 283 3.32 36.82 -10.01
N SER A 284 3.93 37.99 -9.81
CA SER A 284 3.20 39.20 -9.43
C SER A 284 2.21 39.61 -10.53
N GLY A 285 0.95 39.84 -10.16
CA GLY A 285 -0.12 40.08 -11.13
C GLY A 285 -0.44 38.89 -12.04
N GLY A 286 0.05 37.70 -11.70
CA GLY A 286 -0.20 36.45 -12.41
C GLY A 286 -1.45 35.71 -11.93
N PRO A 287 -1.81 34.61 -12.59
CA PRO A 287 -2.93 33.75 -12.23
C PRO A 287 -2.75 33.10 -10.86
N PHE A 288 -3.85 32.58 -10.30
CA PHE A 288 -3.78 31.69 -9.15
C PHE A 288 -3.37 30.29 -9.63
N VAL A 289 -2.16 29.83 -9.26
CA VAL A 289 -1.61 28.55 -9.75
C VAL A 289 -1.36 27.58 -8.61
N ILE A 290 -2.01 26.42 -8.66
CA ILE A 290 -1.69 25.25 -7.83
C ILE A 290 -0.70 24.39 -8.63
N ALA A 291 0.59 24.59 -8.37
CA ALA A 291 1.67 23.83 -9.00
C ALA A 291 1.98 22.56 -8.19
N CYS A 292 1.97 21.40 -8.85
CA CYS A 292 2.16 20.10 -8.22
C CYS A 292 3.20 19.26 -8.96
N CYS A 293 4.12 18.65 -8.22
CA CYS A 293 5.07 17.67 -8.73
C CYS A 293 4.65 16.27 -8.27
N ALA A 294 4.55 15.31 -9.19
CA ALA A 294 4.40 13.91 -8.87
C ALA A 294 5.66 13.13 -9.27
N ALA A 295 6.18 12.32 -8.34
CA ALA A 295 7.37 11.52 -8.60
C ALA A 295 7.38 10.19 -7.85
N THR A 296 7.95 9.18 -8.47
CA THR A 296 8.29 7.91 -7.81
C THR A 296 9.64 8.05 -7.10
N ILE A 297 9.69 7.78 -5.80
CA ILE A 297 10.89 7.90 -4.97
C ILE A 297 11.31 6.55 -4.38
N THR A 298 12.62 6.36 -4.17
CA THR A 298 13.23 5.10 -3.65
C THR A 298 14.20 5.29 -2.48
N SER A 299 14.35 6.52 -2.03
CA SER A 299 15.25 7.02 -0.98
C SER A 299 14.52 8.13 -0.19
N PRO A 300 15.10 8.68 0.90
CA PRO A 300 14.46 9.73 1.70
C PRO A 300 14.30 11.05 0.96
N VAL A 301 13.19 11.76 1.20
CA VAL A 301 12.87 13.03 0.51
C VAL A 301 13.95 14.10 0.72
N GLU A 302 14.53 14.10 1.91
CA GLU A 302 15.61 14.98 2.33
C GLU A 302 16.90 14.76 1.53
N GLU A 303 17.09 13.55 0.98
CA GLU A 303 18.22 13.24 0.09
C GLU A 303 17.97 13.73 -1.34
N PHE A 304 16.73 14.02 -1.73
CA PHE A 304 16.46 14.45 -3.11
C PHE A 304 16.21 15.93 -3.30
N LEU A 305 15.67 16.58 -2.28
CA LEU A 305 15.26 17.96 -2.40
C LEU A 305 16.36 18.85 -1.84
N SER A 306 17.07 19.56 -2.72
CA SER A 306 18.01 20.61 -2.32
C SER A 306 17.38 21.59 -1.30
N PHE A 307 18.20 22.18 -0.42
CA PHE A 307 17.74 23.17 0.56
C PHE A 307 17.17 24.41 -0.14
N SER A 308 15.84 24.45 -0.30
CA SER A 308 15.08 25.61 -0.78
C SER A 308 14.13 26.07 0.32
N HIS A 309 14.05 27.39 0.53
CA HIS A 309 13.11 28.01 1.45
C HIS A 309 11.66 28.06 0.91
N GLN A 310 11.44 27.54 -0.30
CA GLN A 310 10.11 27.39 -0.87
C GLN A 310 9.25 26.51 0.04
N LYS A 311 8.08 27.02 0.49
CA LYS A 311 7.11 26.23 1.26
C LYS A 311 6.72 25.00 0.44
N ARG A 312 6.81 23.81 1.04
CA ARG A 312 6.50 22.53 0.40
C ARG A 312 5.33 21.88 1.09
N ILE A 313 4.38 21.38 0.31
CA ILE A 313 3.21 20.67 0.84
C ILE A 313 3.17 19.29 0.21
N PHE A 314 3.39 18.26 1.03
CA PHE A 314 3.33 16.87 0.60
C PHE A 314 1.89 16.38 0.69
N LEU A 315 1.36 15.99 -0.46
CA LEU A 315 0.02 15.44 -0.63
C LEU A 315 0.08 13.92 -0.41
N PRO A 316 -0.77 13.34 0.46
CA PRO A 316 -0.78 11.90 0.67
C PRO A 316 -1.44 11.18 -0.52
N THR A 317 -0.90 10.03 -0.91
CA THR A 317 -1.61 9.04 -1.73
C THR A 317 -2.52 8.24 -0.81
N ALA A 318 -3.83 8.40 -0.95
CA ALA A 318 -4.80 7.81 -0.03
C ALA A 318 -5.11 6.34 -0.37
N HIS A 319 -5.44 5.55 0.66
CA HIS A 319 -5.84 4.15 0.50
C HIS A 319 -7.20 4.05 -0.17
N LEU A 320 -7.26 3.33 -1.28
CA LEU A 320 -8.52 3.07 -1.95
C LEU A 320 -9.34 2.07 -1.14
N THR A 321 -10.62 2.36 -0.90
CA THR A 321 -11.57 1.26 -0.69
C THR A 321 -11.93 0.61 -2.00
N ALA A 322 -12.79 -0.41 -1.95
CA ALA A 322 -13.47 -0.93 -3.12
C ALA A 322 -13.95 0.25 -4.00
N PRO A 323 -13.36 0.44 -5.19
CA PRO A 323 -13.60 1.59 -6.01
C PRO A 323 -14.96 1.48 -6.70
N TYR A 324 -15.49 2.63 -7.03
CA TYR A 324 -16.61 2.77 -7.95
C TYR A 324 -16.11 3.41 -9.23
N LYS A 325 -16.78 3.16 -10.34
CA LYS A 325 -16.53 3.82 -11.62
C LYS A 325 -17.70 4.73 -11.91
N ARG A 326 -17.44 5.94 -12.40
CA ARG A 326 -18.48 6.81 -12.95
C ARG A 326 -18.53 6.67 -14.46
N GLU A 327 -19.64 6.17 -14.98
CA GLU A 327 -19.93 6.12 -16.42
C GLU A 327 -21.21 6.88 -16.70
N LEU A 328 -21.15 7.86 -17.61
CA LEU A 328 -22.30 8.69 -18.01
C LEU A 328 -23.06 9.32 -16.82
N GLY A 329 -22.35 9.66 -15.74
CA GLY A 329 -22.91 10.25 -14.52
C GLY A 329 -23.39 9.24 -13.47
N VAL A 330 -23.48 7.95 -13.80
CA VAL A 330 -23.92 6.87 -12.90
C VAL A 330 -22.72 6.23 -12.21
N LEU A 331 -22.84 6.00 -10.90
CA LEU A 331 -21.81 5.36 -10.09
C LEU A 331 -22.06 3.84 -10.03
N THR A 332 -21.13 3.04 -10.54
CA THR A 332 -21.21 1.56 -10.56
C THR A 332 -20.06 0.96 -9.76
N GLN A 333 -20.33 -0.11 -9.00
CA GLN A 333 -19.29 -0.82 -8.26
C GLN A 333 -18.33 -1.51 -9.24
N VAL A 334 -17.02 -1.36 -9.04
CA VAL A 334 -16.00 -1.96 -9.92
C VAL A 334 -15.91 -3.47 -9.73
N PHE A 335 -16.03 -3.92 -8.47
CA PHE A 335 -15.93 -5.32 -8.11
C PHE A 335 -17.30 -5.88 -7.78
N PRO A 336 -17.61 -7.11 -8.19
CA PRO A 336 -18.86 -7.73 -7.83
C PRO A 336 -18.86 -8.12 -6.35
N SER A 337 -20.05 -8.10 -5.74
CA SER A 337 -20.25 -8.34 -4.31
C SER A 337 -20.24 -9.84 -4.00
N TYR A 338 -19.04 -10.41 -3.87
CA TYR A 338 -18.82 -11.79 -3.43
C TYR A 338 -17.86 -11.82 -2.24
N PRO A 339 -18.10 -12.63 -1.19
CA PRO A 339 -17.23 -12.69 0.00
C PRO A 339 -15.75 -12.97 -0.30
N ILE A 340 -15.49 -13.79 -1.33
CA ILE A 340 -14.14 -14.11 -1.82
C ILE A 340 -13.44 -12.89 -2.42
N ILE A 341 -14.18 -12.09 -3.20
CA ILE A 341 -13.67 -10.88 -3.84
C ILE A 341 -13.49 -9.78 -2.82
N GLU A 342 -14.39 -9.65 -1.86
CA GLU A 342 -14.22 -8.73 -0.71
C GLU A 342 -12.95 -9.06 0.07
N MET A 343 -12.66 -10.35 0.31
CA MET A 343 -11.42 -10.76 0.95
C MET A 343 -10.19 -10.38 0.11
N LEU A 344 -10.20 -10.59 -1.21
CA LEU A 344 -9.10 -10.18 -2.08
C LEU A 344 -8.93 -8.66 -2.16
N ILE A 345 -10.02 -7.91 -2.21
CA ILE A 345 -9.99 -6.44 -2.15
C ILE A 345 -9.31 -5.98 -0.85
N ASN A 346 -9.67 -6.61 0.28
CA ASN A 346 -9.02 -6.35 1.56
C ASN A 346 -7.54 -6.74 1.54
N ASP A 347 -7.19 -7.87 0.90
CA ASP A 347 -5.80 -8.29 0.73
C ASP A 347 -4.97 -7.31 -0.13
N MET A 348 -5.61 -6.56 -1.03
CA MET A 348 -4.95 -5.50 -1.80
C MET A 348 -4.68 -4.24 -0.95
N GLY A 349 -5.25 -4.13 0.26
CA GLY A 349 -4.92 -3.10 1.26
C GLY A 349 -5.13 -1.65 0.79
N GLY A 350 -5.97 -1.46 -0.22
CA GLY A 350 -6.19 -0.17 -0.88
C GLY A 350 -5.03 0.33 -1.75
N HIS A 351 -4.08 -0.55 -2.10
CA HIS A 351 -2.99 -0.23 -3.01
C HIS A 351 -3.50 -0.18 -4.46
N GLY A 352 -3.34 0.97 -5.12
CA GLY A 352 -3.87 1.25 -6.48
C GLY A 352 -3.58 0.16 -7.48
N GLN A 353 -2.31 -0.14 -7.73
CA GLN A 353 -1.95 -1.14 -8.73
C GLN A 353 -2.38 -2.56 -8.36
N ALA A 354 -2.49 -2.85 -7.06
CA ALA A 354 -2.88 -4.17 -6.59
C ALA A 354 -4.36 -4.41 -6.90
N LEU A 355 -5.21 -3.42 -6.61
CA LEU A 355 -6.63 -3.45 -6.99
C LEU A 355 -6.82 -3.49 -8.51
N GLU A 356 -6.06 -2.70 -9.29
CA GLU A 356 -6.12 -2.76 -10.75
C GLU A 356 -5.75 -4.16 -11.27
N THR A 357 -4.71 -4.77 -10.72
CA THR A 357 -4.30 -6.12 -11.12
C THR A 357 -5.35 -7.16 -10.73
N LEU A 358 -5.97 -7.02 -9.56
CA LEU A 358 -7.11 -7.85 -9.16
C LEU A 358 -8.26 -7.72 -10.16
N HIS A 359 -8.61 -6.50 -10.57
CA HIS A 359 -9.65 -6.27 -11.57
C HIS A 359 -9.30 -6.91 -12.93
N ASP A 360 -8.07 -6.68 -13.42
CA ASP A 360 -7.59 -7.23 -14.69
C ASP A 360 -7.54 -8.77 -14.68
N VAL A 361 -7.34 -9.40 -13.52
CA VAL A 361 -7.44 -10.86 -13.36
C VAL A 361 -8.90 -11.30 -13.35
N LEU A 362 -9.76 -10.66 -12.55
CA LEU A 362 -11.17 -11.05 -12.41
C LEU A 362 -11.93 -11.03 -13.73
N ILE A 363 -11.68 -10.06 -14.62
CA ILE A 363 -12.35 -10.00 -15.93
C ILE A 363 -11.97 -11.16 -16.87
N GLN A 364 -10.92 -11.92 -16.55
CA GLN A 364 -10.52 -13.12 -17.31
C GLN A 364 -11.31 -14.35 -16.89
N TYR A 365 -11.98 -14.32 -15.72
CA TYR A 365 -12.80 -15.40 -15.21
C TYR A 365 -14.25 -15.25 -15.68
N LYS A 366 -14.77 -16.26 -16.38
CA LYS A 366 -16.12 -16.25 -16.97
C LYS A 366 -17.24 -16.54 -15.96
N ASP A 367 -16.94 -17.34 -14.94
CA ASP A 367 -17.88 -17.75 -13.90
C ASP A 367 -17.18 -17.68 -12.55
N LEU A 368 -17.56 -16.70 -11.73
CA LEU A 368 -16.96 -16.43 -10.42
C LEU A 368 -17.38 -17.47 -9.36
N ASP A 369 -18.48 -18.20 -9.58
CA ASP A 369 -18.95 -19.24 -8.66
C ASP A 369 -18.13 -20.54 -8.78
N ALA A 370 -17.41 -20.72 -9.89
CA ALA A 370 -16.54 -21.86 -10.16
C ALA A 370 -15.05 -21.60 -9.89
N VAL A 371 -14.67 -20.38 -9.45
CA VAL A 371 -13.26 -19.98 -9.31
C VAL A 371 -12.62 -20.55 -8.05
N ASN A 372 -11.46 -21.17 -8.22
CA ASN A 372 -10.61 -21.54 -7.10
C ASN A 372 -9.92 -20.28 -6.52
N PHE A 373 -10.12 -20.02 -5.22
CA PHE A 373 -9.53 -18.87 -4.55
C PHE A 373 -8.01 -18.81 -4.63
N THR A 374 -7.35 -19.96 -4.42
CA THR A 374 -5.89 -20.04 -4.42
C THR A 374 -5.32 -19.73 -5.80
N ASP A 375 -5.96 -20.22 -6.86
CA ASP A 375 -5.56 -19.92 -8.24
C ASP A 375 -5.72 -18.43 -8.54
N LEU A 376 -6.88 -17.85 -8.21
CA LEU A 376 -7.14 -16.42 -8.38
C LEU A 376 -6.14 -15.55 -7.62
N ALA A 377 -5.85 -15.87 -6.35
CA ALA A 377 -4.87 -15.14 -5.54
C ALA A 377 -3.44 -15.28 -6.11
N ASN A 378 -3.07 -16.46 -6.61
CA ASN A 378 -1.78 -16.71 -7.24
C ASN A 378 -1.62 -15.97 -8.58
N ASP A 379 -2.68 -15.86 -9.38
CA ASP A 379 -2.66 -15.11 -10.64
C ASP A 379 -2.40 -13.62 -10.39
N VAL A 380 -3.09 -13.05 -9.40
CA VAL A 380 -2.87 -11.66 -8.97
C VAL A 380 -1.43 -11.48 -8.49
N ARG A 381 -0.96 -12.38 -7.62
CA ARG A 381 0.42 -12.37 -7.12
C ARG A 381 1.45 -12.40 -8.24
N THR A 382 1.28 -13.32 -9.19
CA THR A 382 2.23 -13.54 -10.28
C THR A 382 2.29 -12.32 -11.19
N LYS A 383 1.14 -11.76 -11.59
CA LYS A 383 1.11 -10.52 -12.39
C LYS A 383 1.76 -9.34 -11.67
N LEU A 384 1.58 -9.21 -10.35
CA LEU A 384 2.23 -8.16 -9.57
C LEU A 384 3.75 -8.40 -9.45
N LEU A 385 4.17 -9.65 -9.23
CA LEU A 385 5.59 -10.01 -9.17
C LEU A 385 6.28 -9.74 -10.51
N ASP A 386 5.68 -10.12 -11.63
CA ASP A 386 6.24 -9.89 -12.97
C ASP A 386 6.43 -8.39 -13.23
N ARG A 387 5.44 -7.58 -12.85
CA ARG A 387 5.45 -6.12 -13.05
C ARG A 387 6.48 -5.39 -12.19
N TYR A 388 6.79 -5.90 -11.00
CA TYR A 388 7.63 -5.22 -10.01
C TYR A 388 8.85 -6.04 -9.58
N SER A 389 9.25 -7.03 -10.39
CA SER A 389 10.30 -7.99 -10.07
C SER A 389 11.61 -7.32 -9.67
N GLU A 390 12.06 -6.31 -10.41
CA GLU A 390 13.29 -5.55 -10.11
C GLU A 390 13.27 -4.93 -8.71
N TRP A 391 12.15 -4.29 -8.36
CA TRP A 391 11.96 -3.63 -7.07
C TRP A 391 11.91 -4.63 -5.91
N ILE A 392 11.20 -5.73 -6.11
CA ILE A 392 10.97 -6.74 -5.10
C ILE A 392 12.25 -7.55 -4.85
N VAL A 393 12.99 -7.90 -5.90
CA VAL A 393 14.25 -8.65 -5.76
C VAL A 393 15.34 -7.80 -5.11
N ALA A 394 15.47 -6.53 -5.49
CA ALA A 394 16.45 -5.63 -4.89
C ALA A 394 16.13 -5.26 -3.44
N GLY A 395 14.85 -5.05 -3.10
CA GLY A 395 14.43 -4.60 -1.76
C GLY A 395 14.15 -5.70 -0.74
N SER A 396 13.69 -6.89 -1.16
CA SER A 396 13.13 -7.88 -0.22
C SER A 396 14.12 -8.43 0.80
N ARG A 397 15.41 -8.54 0.48
CA ARG A 397 16.43 -9.00 1.44
C ARG A 397 16.68 -8.00 2.56
N VAL A 398 16.77 -6.70 2.21
CA VAL A 398 16.95 -5.62 3.18
C VAL A 398 15.72 -5.49 4.08
N LEU A 399 14.54 -5.79 3.54
CA LEU A 399 13.28 -5.67 4.26
C LEU A 399 12.93 -6.87 5.14
N ILE A 400 13.71 -7.97 5.19
CA ILE A 400 13.39 -9.15 6.03
C ILE A 400 13.03 -8.78 7.47
N PRO A 401 13.82 -7.96 8.21
CA PRO A 401 13.46 -7.57 9.57
C PRO A 401 12.16 -6.76 9.64
N VAL A 402 11.92 -5.92 8.63
CA VAL A 402 10.73 -5.09 8.50
C VAL A 402 9.48 -5.95 8.27
N LEU A 403 9.59 -6.97 7.41
CA LEU A 403 8.52 -7.95 7.20
C LEU A 403 8.20 -8.68 8.51
N ARG A 404 9.21 -9.10 9.28
CA ARG A 404 9.00 -9.74 10.59
C ARG A 404 8.27 -8.82 11.56
N ILE A 405 8.63 -7.54 11.61
CA ILE A 405 7.96 -6.53 12.44
C ILE A 405 6.48 -6.37 12.06
N ILE A 406 6.17 -6.28 10.77
CA ILE A 406 4.80 -6.17 10.26
C ILE A 406 3.99 -7.42 10.63
N LEU A 407 4.54 -8.59 10.36
CA LEU A 407 3.90 -9.89 10.57
C LEU A 407 3.70 -10.20 12.07
N ALA A 408 4.63 -9.76 12.93
CA ALA A 408 4.53 -9.90 14.38
C ALA A 408 3.59 -8.87 15.02
N HIS A 409 3.07 -7.92 14.21
CA HIS A 409 2.31 -6.76 14.63
C HIS A 409 2.99 -5.99 15.77
N GLN A 410 4.28 -5.72 15.60
CA GLN A 410 5.09 -5.11 16.63
C GLN A 410 4.95 -3.58 16.61
N VAL A 411 4.72 -2.98 17.79
CA VAL A 411 4.82 -1.52 17.96
C VAL A 411 6.26 -1.09 17.77
N VAL A 412 6.45 -0.07 16.93
CA VAL A 412 7.72 0.60 16.68
C VAL A 412 7.60 2.09 16.98
N ASP A 413 8.73 2.72 17.29
CA ASP A 413 8.84 4.17 17.46
C ASP A 413 9.43 4.78 16.19
N ASN A 414 8.79 5.80 15.63
CA ASN A 414 9.21 6.40 14.36
C ASN A 414 10.45 7.31 14.47
N THR A 415 10.96 7.54 15.68
CA THR A 415 12.20 8.28 15.93
C THR A 415 13.40 7.38 16.16
N MET A 416 13.16 6.07 16.34
CA MET A 416 14.18 5.09 16.68
C MET A 416 14.42 4.12 15.51
N PRO A 417 15.63 3.55 15.41
CA PRO A 417 15.87 2.38 14.58
C PRO A 417 15.00 1.19 14.97
N PHE A 418 14.69 0.34 14.00
CA PHE A 418 13.97 -0.89 14.25
C PHE A 418 14.83 -1.90 15.02
N PRO A 419 14.24 -2.62 15.98
CA PRO A 419 14.92 -3.72 16.67
C PRO A 419 15.48 -4.74 15.68
N GLY A 420 16.66 -5.28 15.98
CA GLY A 420 17.30 -6.30 15.15
C GLY A 420 17.78 -5.83 13.77
N THR A 421 17.94 -4.51 13.56
CA THR A 421 18.42 -3.93 12.30
C THR A 421 19.63 -3.03 12.47
N ASP A 422 20.44 -2.91 11.42
CA ASP A 422 21.55 -1.95 11.33
C ASP A 422 21.05 -0.55 10.99
N GLY A 423 20.20 0.02 11.84
CA GLY A 423 19.80 1.43 11.74
C GLY A 423 18.60 1.73 10.84
N LEU A 424 17.86 0.72 10.35
CA LEU A 424 16.67 0.93 9.52
C LEU A 424 15.57 1.66 10.32
N ARG A 425 14.86 2.59 9.67
CA ARG A 425 13.86 3.47 10.29
C ARG A 425 12.60 3.60 9.44
N VAL A 426 11.56 4.19 10.05
CA VAL A 426 10.22 4.36 9.47
C VAL A 426 10.23 5.16 8.17
N ASP A 427 10.93 6.27 8.13
CA ASP A 427 11.11 7.11 6.93
C ASP A 427 11.65 6.29 5.75
N TYR A 428 12.72 5.54 5.99
CA TYR A 428 13.37 4.72 4.97
C TYR A 428 12.43 3.65 4.40
N VAL A 429 11.65 2.95 5.23
CA VAL A 429 10.81 1.85 4.73
C VAL A 429 9.50 2.33 4.10
N THR A 430 8.99 3.49 4.51
CA THR A 430 7.71 4.01 4.00
C THR A 430 7.84 4.74 2.67
N GLN A 431 9.02 5.24 2.32
CA GLN A 431 9.27 5.91 1.02
C GLN A 431 8.98 5.01 -0.19
N PHE A 432 9.14 3.70 -0.01
CA PHE A 432 8.90 2.69 -1.04
C PHE A 432 7.41 2.54 -1.41
N GLY A 433 6.48 3.15 -0.66
CA GLY A 433 5.04 3.13 -0.95
C GLY A 433 4.34 1.77 -0.79
N LEU A 434 5.09 0.70 -0.54
CA LEU A 434 4.58 -0.63 -0.22
C LEU A 434 4.27 -0.80 1.27
N ILE A 435 5.04 -0.13 2.13
CA ILE A 435 4.94 -0.19 3.58
C ILE A 435 4.46 1.17 4.07
N TRP A 436 3.59 1.17 5.07
CA TRP A 436 3.06 2.37 5.70
C TRP A 436 3.25 2.32 7.20
N PHE A 437 3.27 3.50 7.81
CA PHE A 437 3.31 3.64 9.26
C PHE A 437 1.99 4.19 9.80
N GLN A 438 1.29 3.37 10.58
CA GLN A 438 0.05 3.73 11.26
C GLN A 438 0.36 4.14 12.69
N ARG A 439 0.41 5.46 12.92
CA ARG A 439 0.64 6.03 14.25
C ARG A 439 -0.55 5.75 15.17
N THR A 440 -0.26 5.32 16.39
CA THR A 440 -1.24 5.08 17.45
C THR A 440 -1.24 6.20 18.47
N MET A 441 -0.09 6.46 19.10
CA MET A 441 0.11 7.52 20.09
C MET A 441 1.53 8.09 20.00
N GLY A 442 1.64 9.43 20.06
CA GLY A 442 2.95 10.10 20.07
C GLY A 442 3.79 9.74 18.84
N THR A 443 4.97 9.17 19.07
CA THR A 443 5.91 8.66 18.06
C THR A 443 5.69 7.18 17.71
N GLN A 444 4.82 6.49 18.44
CA GLN A 444 4.61 5.05 18.32
C GLN A 444 3.53 4.69 17.30
N GLY A 445 3.67 3.51 16.71
CA GLY A 445 2.71 2.97 15.75
C GLY A 445 3.13 1.61 15.20
N PHE A 446 2.43 1.18 14.16
CA PHE A 446 2.71 -0.07 13.46
C PHE A 446 3.17 0.17 12.05
N LEU A 447 4.07 -0.69 11.59
CA LEU A 447 4.26 -0.85 10.16
C LEU A 447 3.16 -1.76 9.61
N THR A 448 2.64 -1.42 8.45
CA THR A 448 1.61 -2.19 7.75
C THR A 448 1.90 -2.20 6.26
N CYS A 449 1.34 -3.17 5.56
CA CYS A 449 1.53 -3.40 4.14
C CYS A 449 0.28 -4.08 3.59
N ALA A 450 -0.05 -3.86 2.31
CA ALA A 450 -1.10 -4.66 1.70
C ALA A 450 -0.71 -6.13 1.78
N TYR A 451 -1.67 -6.98 2.14
CA TYR A 451 -1.41 -8.38 2.40
C TYR A 451 -0.78 -9.10 1.20
N VAL A 452 -1.19 -8.75 -0.03
CA VAL A 452 -0.57 -9.28 -1.27
C VAL A 452 0.91 -8.90 -1.42
N TRP A 453 1.29 -7.68 -1.06
CA TRP A 453 2.68 -7.24 -1.11
C TRP A 453 3.52 -7.89 -0.02
N LEU A 454 2.94 -8.04 1.17
CA LEU A 454 3.54 -8.78 2.28
C LEU A 454 3.82 -10.22 1.86
N TRP A 455 2.86 -10.87 1.18
CA TRP A 455 3.03 -12.20 0.63
C TRP A 455 4.14 -12.28 -0.41
N ILE A 456 4.14 -11.37 -1.39
CA ILE A 456 5.16 -11.37 -2.44
C ILE A 456 6.55 -11.19 -1.83
N MET A 457 6.74 -10.16 -1.00
CA MET A 457 8.05 -9.86 -0.40
C MET A 457 8.54 -10.97 0.54
N ALA A 458 7.64 -11.56 1.35
CA ALA A 458 7.98 -12.69 2.21
C ALA A 458 8.45 -13.89 1.38
N HIS A 459 7.76 -14.21 0.29
CA HIS A 459 8.09 -15.34 -0.57
C HIS A 459 9.41 -15.13 -1.34
N THR A 460 9.68 -13.92 -1.81
CA THR A 460 10.91 -13.61 -2.58
C THR A 460 12.13 -13.37 -1.69
N SER A 461 11.94 -13.08 -0.40
CA SER A 461 13.04 -12.78 0.53
C SER A 461 14.05 -13.92 0.68
N GLY A 462 13.62 -15.17 0.42
CA GLY A 462 14.42 -16.37 0.68
C GLY A 462 14.57 -16.72 2.16
N ASP A 463 13.96 -15.95 3.07
CA ASP A 463 13.95 -16.25 4.50
C ASP A 463 13.13 -17.52 4.75
N PRO A 464 13.70 -18.59 5.34
CA PRO A 464 13.01 -19.87 5.53
C PRO A 464 11.76 -19.76 6.39
N ILE A 465 11.74 -18.84 7.35
CA ILE A 465 10.57 -18.58 8.18
C ILE A 465 9.53 -17.92 7.29
N LEU A 466 9.81 -16.72 6.75
CA LEU A 466 8.83 -15.95 5.97
C LEU A 466 8.32 -16.67 4.72
N LYS A 467 9.14 -17.48 4.07
CA LYS A 467 8.77 -18.28 2.90
C LYS A 467 7.71 -19.34 3.24
N ASN A 468 7.77 -19.89 4.45
CA ASN A 468 6.84 -20.92 4.93
C ASN A 468 5.52 -20.33 5.44
N TRP A 469 5.46 -19.01 5.68
CA TRP A 469 4.20 -18.32 5.94
C TRP A 469 3.35 -18.36 4.66
N ARG A 470 2.29 -19.16 4.66
CA ARG A 470 1.37 -19.29 3.52
C ARG A 470 0.23 -18.28 3.65
N PHE A 471 0.23 -17.31 2.75
CA PHE A 471 -0.67 -16.16 2.80
C PHE A 471 -2.04 -16.40 2.12
N THR A 472 -2.20 -17.39 1.24
CA THR A 472 -3.48 -17.64 0.54
C THR A 472 -4.55 -18.19 1.47
N TYR A 473 -4.33 -19.40 1.99
CA TYR A 473 -5.17 -20.12 2.95
C TYR A 473 -4.29 -21.25 3.51
N TYR A 474 -4.51 -21.72 4.74
CA TYR A 474 -3.74 -22.87 5.26
C TYR A 474 -4.17 -24.13 4.49
N GLU A 475 -3.20 -24.75 3.81
CA GLU A 475 -3.38 -25.95 3.00
C GLU A 475 -2.84 -27.18 3.73
N GLU A 476 -3.55 -28.31 3.65
CA GLU A 476 -3.19 -29.58 4.30
C GLU A 476 -1.91 -30.25 3.73
N GLN A 477 -1.46 -29.86 2.52
CA GLN A 477 -0.20 -30.37 1.93
C GLN A 477 1.05 -29.69 2.53
N GLN A 478 0.92 -28.85 3.56
CA GLN A 478 2.04 -28.19 4.24
C GLN A 478 3.11 -29.17 4.71
N GLY A 479 2.75 -30.38 5.16
CA GLY A 479 3.71 -31.44 5.52
C GLY A 479 4.69 -31.86 4.42
N LYS A 480 4.45 -31.48 3.15
CA LYS A 480 5.39 -31.69 2.03
C LYS A 480 6.44 -30.58 1.87
N SER A 481 6.16 -29.36 2.32
CA SER A 481 7.08 -28.21 2.24
C SER A 481 7.62 -27.75 3.59
N ASP A 482 6.87 -28.00 4.65
CA ASP A 482 7.18 -27.75 6.05
C ASP A 482 6.85 -29.02 6.84
N VAL A 483 7.89 -29.77 7.20
CA VAL A 483 7.77 -31.08 7.86
C VAL A 483 7.09 -30.99 9.22
N THR A 484 7.05 -29.80 9.84
CA THR A 484 6.49 -29.59 11.18
C THR A 484 4.95 -29.52 11.20
N VAL A 485 4.30 -29.48 10.02
CA VAL A 485 2.84 -29.62 9.89
C VAL A 485 2.49 -31.07 9.55
N PRO A 486 1.75 -31.80 10.41
CA PRO A 486 1.35 -33.16 10.09
C PRO A 486 0.53 -33.22 8.81
N PRO A 487 0.82 -34.16 7.88
CA PRO A 487 -0.08 -34.43 6.77
C PRO A 487 -1.45 -34.80 7.34
N GLY A 488 -2.48 -33.95 7.14
CA GLY A 488 -3.82 -34.20 7.72
C GLY A 488 -4.22 -33.38 8.91
N ALA A 489 -3.50 -32.31 9.19
CA ALA A 489 -3.82 -31.44 10.29
C ALA A 489 -5.30 -31.00 10.23
N GLN A 490 -6.03 -31.20 11.33
CA GLN A 490 -7.37 -30.66 11.51
C GLN A 490 -7.31 -29.14 11.71
N TYR A 491 -8.41 -28.44 11.50
CA TYR A 491 -8.49 -26.96 11.59
C TYR A 491 -7.94 -26.38 12.92
N TRP A 492 -8.18 -27.04 14.05
CA TRP A 492 -7.63 -26.60 15.34
C TRP A 492 -6.12 -26.81 15.46
N GLN A 493 -5.56 -27.85 14.83
CA GLN A 493 -4.12 -28.11 14.78
C GLN A 493 -3.40 -27.05 13.93
N HIS A 494 -4.08 -26.52 12.92
CA HIS A 494 -3.58 -25.35 12.17
C HIS A 494 -3.53 -24.09 13.04
N LEU A 495 -4.48 -23.91 13.97
CA LEU A 495 -4.44 -22.78 14.91
C LEU A 495 -3.26 -22.91 15.88
N GLU A 496 -3.03 -24.10 16.46
CA GLU A 496 -1.90 -24.37 17.36
C GLU A 496 -0.56 -24.11 16.66
N HIS A 497 -0.45 -24.61 15.44
CA HIS A 497 0.72 -24.39 14.60
C HIS A 497 0.93 -22.91 14.30
N TYR A 498 -0.14 -22.19 13.92
CA TYR A 498 -0.10 -20.75 13.66
C TYR A 498 0.32 -19.95 14.89
N ILE A 499 -0.17 -20.29 16.09
CA ILE A 499 0.20 -19.62 17.34
C ILE A 499 1.68 -19.84 17.67
N ALA A 500 2.18 -21.06 17.53
CA ALA A 500 3.59 -21.37 17.74
C ALA A 500 4.48 -20.62 16.72
N GLN A 501 4.06 -20.57 15.45
CA GLN A 501 4.75 -19.79 14.41
C GLN A 501 4.77 -18.28 14.71
N ILE A 502 3.66 -17.69 15.18
CA ILE A 502 3.60 -16.29 15.61
C ILE A 502 4.59 -16.04 16.75
N ARG A 503 4.71 -16.96 17.71
CA ARG A 503 5.66 -16.81 18.82
C ARG A 503 7.12 -16.90 18.35
N VAL A 504 7.43 -17.83 17.46
CA VAL A 504 8.73 -17.93 16.80
C VAL A 504 9.05 -16.62 16.08
N LEU A 505 8.13 -16.13 15.26
CA LEU A 505 8.28 -14.87 14.53
C LEU A 505 8.55 -13.69 15.47
N LYS A 506 7.79 -13.56 16.57
CA LYS A 506 7.98 -12.51 17.58
C LYS A 506 9.37 -12.55 18.23
N SER A 507 9.97 -13.73 18.41
CA SER A 507 11.35 -13.85 18.92
C SER A 507 12.41 -13.35 17.93
N MET A 508 12.12 -13.43 16.63
CA MET A 508 13.04 -13.09 15.54
C MET A 508 13.08 -11.58 15.23
N VAL A 509 12.18 -10.80 15.84
CA VAL A 509 12.18 -9.33 15.74
C VAL A 509 13.31 -8.73 16.57
N TYR A 510 13.68 -9.38 17.68
CA TYR A 510 14.65 -8.88 18.64
C TYR A 510 16.00 -9.58 18.50
N GLY A 511 17.06 -8.89 18.91
CA GLY A 511 18.41 -9.46 18.93
C GLY A 511 18.53 -10.60 19.95
N LYS A 512 19.48 -11.52 19.71
CA LYS A 512 19.87 -12.50 20.72
C LYS A 512 20.50 -11.80 21.92
N GLY A 513 20.04 -12.10 23.12
CA GLY A 513 20.50 -11.48 24.36
C GLY A 513 19.76 -10.19 24.73
N GLU A 514 18.90 -9.67 23.85
CA GLU A 514 18.16 -8.43 24.10
C GLU A 514 17.19 -8.60 25.28
N GLU A 515 17.15 -7.62 26.18
CA GLU A 515 16.20 -7.58 27.29
C GLU A 515 14.85 -7.08 26.78
N ILE A 516 13.81 -7.93 26.89
CA ILE A 516 12.46 -7.60 26.44
C ILE A 516 11.43 -8.05 27.47
N SER A 517 10.34 -7.29 27.61
CA SER A 517 9.24 -7.64 28.50
C SER A 517 8.23 -8.57 27.82
N MET A 518 7.54 -9.40 28.61
CA MET A 518 6.47 -10.27 28.10
C MET A 518 5.34 -9.46 27.45
N SER A 519 5.02 -8.28 28.00
CA SER A 519 4.07 -7.34 27.39
C SER A 519 4.48 -6.84 26.02
N LYS A 520 5.78 -6.78 25.73
CA LYS A 520 6.32 -6.35 24.44
C LYS A 520 6.30 -7.48 23.42
N ILE A 521 6.70 -8.71 23.81
CA ILE A 521 6.60 -9.90 22.94
C ILE A 521 5.14 -10.18 22.60
N HIS A 522 4.28 -10.21 23.61
CA HIS A 522 2.86 -10.51 23.49
C HIS A 522 2.03 -9.24 23.42
N TYR A 523 2.57 -8.20 22.77
CA TYR A 523 1.82 -6.98 22.53
C TYR A 523 0.43 -7.28 21.95
N GLY A 524 -0.59 -6.63 22.50
CA GLY A 524 -2.00 -6.84 22.17
C GLY A 524 -2.71 -7.86 23.07
N ALA A 525 -2.00 -8.72 23.80
CA ALA A 525 -2.61 -9.59 24.79
C ALA A 525 -2.97 -8.83 26.07
N ARG A 526 -4.02 -9.26 26.78
CA ARG A 526 -4.23 -8.81 28.16
C ARG A 526 -3.33 -9.64 29.07
N ILE A 527 -2.48 -8.99 29.85
CA ILE A 527 -1.42 -9.64 30.63
C ILE A 527 -1.51 -9.23 32.10
N ASN A 528 -1.30 -10.19 33.00
CA ASN A 528 -0.96 -9.96 34.40
C ASN A 528 0.38 -10.60 34.73
N GLY A 529 1.32 -9.78 35.19
CA GLY A 529 2.71 -10.17 35.43
C GLY A 529 3.59 -9.90 34.22
N ASP A 530 4.03 -8.65 34.09
CA ASP A 530 4.99 -8.26 33.07
C ASP A 530 6.42 -8.43 33.58
N VAL A 531 7.12 -9.39 33.00
CA VAL A 531 8.46 -9.80 33.41
C VAL A 531 9.43 -9.62 32.25
N LYS A 532 10.69 -9.32 32.58
CA LYS A 532 11.74 -9.17 31.59
C LYS A 532 12.47 -10.48 31.36
N ILE A 533 12.63 -10.81 30.09
CA ILE A 533 13.29 -12.02 29.63
C ILE A 533 14.50 -11.67 28.77
N CYS A 534 15.44 -12.61 28.69
CA CYS A 534 16.53 -12.54 27.74
C CYS A 534 16.10 -13.20 26.43
N ASN A 535 15.98 -12.43 25.34
CA ASN A 535 15.51 -12.94 24.07
C ASN A 535 16.52 -13.91 23.44
N VAL A 536 16.01 -15.03 22.95
CA VAL A 536 16.74 -15.95 22.09
C VAL A 536 15.83 -16.26 20.90
N PRO A 537 16.31 -16.06 19.66
CA PRO A 537 15.58 -16.46 18.47
C PRO A 537 15.19 -17.94 18.52
N LEU A 538 13.91 -18.23 18.37
CA LEU A 538 13.34 -19.57 18.49
C LEU A 538 13.28 -20.28 17.14
N ILE A 539 13.32 -21.61 17.19
CA ILE A 539 13.10 -22.53 16.06
C ILE A 539 11.85 -23.36 16.38
N LEU A 540 11.01 -23.58 15.37
CA LEU A 540 9.80 -24.38 15.53
C LEU A 540 10.13 -25.88 15.48
N GLU A 541 9.59 -26.64 16.42
CA GLU A 541 9.76 -28.09 16.54
C GLU A 541 8.45 -28.75 16.95
N ARG A 542 8.36 -30.07 16.78
CA ARG A 542 7.15 -30.83 17.11
C ARG A 542 7.47 -32.07 17.93
N ALA A 543 6.76 -32.23 19.04
CA ALA A 543 6.89 -33.38 19.91
C ALA A 543 6.26 -34.63 19.26
N VAL A 544 6.97 -35.75 19.33
CA VAL A 544 6.50 -37.06 18.83
C VAL A 544 5.44 -37.65 19.76
N LYS A 545 5.50 -37.31 21.06
CA LYS A 545 4.61 -37.82 22.10
C LYS A 545 4.00 -36.67 22.90
N GLN A 546 2.87 -36.94 23.53
CA GLN A 546 2.25 -36.01 24.47
C GLN A 546 3.23 -35.75 25.61
N THR A 547 3.54 -34.48 25.84
CA THR A 547 4.58 -34.06 26.78
C THR A 547 3.98 -33.10 27.81
N PRO A 548 4.29 -33.25 29.12
CA PRO A 548 3.90 -32.25 30.11
C PRO A 548 4.62 -30.91 29.84
N THR A 549 3.94 -29.79 30.07
CA THR A 549 4.45 -28.45 29.72
C THR A 549 4.91 -27.63 30.92
N ASN A 550 4.59 -28.06 32.13
CA ASN A 550 5.04 -27.40 33.36
C ASN A 550 6.54 -27.61 33.60
N SER A 551 7.20 -26.60 34.17
CA SER A 551 8.66 -26.60 34.35
C SER A 551 9.14 -27.72 35.27
N SER A 552 8.40 -28.07 36.31
CA SER A 552 8.78 -29.11 37.27
C SER A 552 8.90 -30.49 36.62
N ALA A 553 8.02 -30.84 35.67
CA ALA A 553 8.12 -32.09 34.91
C ALA A 553 9.23 -32.08 33.84
N LEU A 554 9.63 -30.90 33.37
CA LEU A 554 10.60 -30.75 32.29
C LEU A 554 12.05 -30.55 32.75
N LYS A 555 12.29 -30.22 34.03
CA LYS A 555 13.59 -29.77 34.58
C LYS A 555 14.79 -30.64 34.21
N ASP A 556 14.61 -31.95 34.14
CA ASP A 556 15.66 -32.93 33.84
C ASP A 556 15.28 -33.84 32.65
N SER A 557 14.29 -33.42 31.84
CA SER A 557 13.69 -34.21 30.77
C SER A 557 14.09 -33.67 29.40
N MET A 558 14.47 -34.58 28.50
CA MET A 558 14.60 -34.27 27.07
C MET A 558 13.27 -34.55 26.37
N VAL A 559 12.79 -33.60 25.59
CA VAL A 559 11.57 -33.78 24.79
C VAL A 559 11.96 -34.45 23.47
N GLN A 560 11.33 -35.58 23.17
CA GLN A 560 11.52 -36.26 21.88
C GLN A 560 10.70 -35.54 20.80
N CYS A 561 11.40 -34.84 19.91
CA CYS A 561 10.84 -34.17 18.75
C CYS A 561 11.15 -34.92 17.45
N GLU A 562 10.49 -34.53 16.37
CA GLU A 562 10.66 -35.14 15.05
C GLU A 562 12.12 -35.08 14.56
N ASN A 563 12.85 -34.00 14.87
CA ASN A 563 14.24 -33.80 14.45
C ASN A 563 15.29 -34.16 15.52
N GLY A 564 14.89 -34.74 16.65
CA GLY A 564 15.82 -35.17 17.70
C GLY A 564 15.32 -34.91 19.12
N GLN A 565 16.22 -35.04 20.09
CA GLN A 565 15.95 -34.78 21.50
C GLN A 565 16.31 -33.34 21.86
N ILE A 566 15.37 -32.63 22.48
CA ILE A 566 15.51 -31.20 22.77
C ILE A 566 15.43 -30.95 24.26
N ASN A 567 16.40 -30.19 24.77
CA ASN A 567 16.32 -29.59 26.09
C ASN A 567 15.56 -28.26 25.99
N VAL A 568 14.38 -28.20 26.62
CA VAL A 568 13.49 -27.02 26.59
C VAL A 568 14.20 -25.77 27.14
N PHE A 569 15.01 -25.92 28.20
CA PHE A 569 15.62 -24.80 28.91
C PHE A 569 16.90 -24.25 28.25
N GLU A 570 17.32 -24.82 27.12
CA GLU A 570 18.23 -24.12 26.20
C GLU A 570 17.59 -22.83 25.65
N GLY A 571 16.25 -22.77 25.63
CA GLY A 571 15.48 -21.59 25.25
C GLY A 571 15.59 -21.24 23.77
N ARG A 572 15.84 -22.23 22.91
CA ARG A 572 16.00 -22.06 21.45
C ARG A 572 14.86 -22.61 20.63
N HIS A 573 13.90 -23.31 21.26
CA HIS A 573 12.86 -24.03 20.56
C HIS A 573 11.48 -23.64 21.07
N CYS A 574 10.53 -23.47 20.14
CA CYS A 574 9.10 -23.49 20.41
C CYS A 574 8.56 -24.83 19.92
N ILE A 575 8.05 -25.64 20.86
CA ILE A 575 7.64 -27.01 20.61
C ILE A 575 6.13 -27.07 20.55
N ILE A 576 5.59 -27.53 19.43
CA ILE A 576 4.17 -27.91 19.30
C ILE A 576 4.00 -29.29 19.94
N ASN A 577 3.02 -29.43 20.83
CA ASN A 577 2.76 -30.68 21.52
C ASN A 577 2.11 -31.71 20.57
N CYS A 578 2.15 -32.98 20.96
CA CYS A 578 1.48 -34.02 20.19
C CYS A 578 -0.05 -33.92 20.34
N CYS A 579 -0.78 -34.37 19.33
CA CYS A 579 -2.23 -34.24 19.26
C CYS A 579 -2.93 -34.80 20.51
N SER A 580 -3.98 -34.11 20.95
CA SER A 580 -4.78 -34.47 22.13
C SER A 580 -3.99 -34.48 23.45
N ALA A 581 -2.88 -33.74 23.52
CA ALA A 581 -2.18 -33.53 24.79
C ALA A 581 -3.14 -32.96 25.84
N PRO A 582 -3.02 -33.39 27.11
CA PRO A 582 -3.95 -32.98 28.16
C PRO A 582 -3.81 -31.50 28.57
N ALA A 583 -2.67 -30.87 28.26
CA ALA A 583 -2.38 -29.47 28.56
C ALA A 583 -1.22 -28.95 27.70
N GLY A 584 -1.26 -27.65 27.39
CA GLY A 584 -0.23 -26.90 26.68
C GLY A 584 -0.04 -27.36 25.24
N ASP A 585 -0.66 -26.67 24.30
CA ASP A 585 -0.64 -27.05 22.88
C ASP A 585 0.68 -26.67 22.20
N SER A 586 1.35 -25.65 22.71
CA SER A 586 2.77 -25.42 22.44
C SER A 586 3.47 -24.75 23.63
N PHE A 587 4.79 -24.88 23.69
CA PHE A 587 5.57 -24.36 24.81
C PHE A 587 7.03 -24.06 24.41
N CYS A 588 7.69 -23.18 25.15
CA CYS A 588 9.11 -22.90 25.00
C CYS A 588 9.76 -22.59 26.35
N GLY A 589 11.07 -22.83 26.45
CA GLY A 589 11.85 -22.41 27.61
C GLY A 589 12.24 -20.95 27.48
N VAL A 590 12.09 -20.19 28.57
CA VAL A 590 12.40 -18.77 28.63
C VAL A 590 13.24 -18.50 29.88
N ARG A 591 14.15 -17.53 29.80
CA ARG A 591 15.04 -17.16 30.91
C ARG A 591 14.68 -15.78 31.47
N PHE A 592 14.40 -15.71 32.77
CA PHE A 592 14.29 -14.43 33.47
C PHE A 592 15.62 -13.71 33.47
N ASN A 593 15.60 -12.41 33.23
CA ASN A 593 16.83 -11.63 33.27
C ASN A 593 17.36 -11.44 34.71
N SER A 594 16.47 -11.25 35.69
CA SER A 594 16.86 -10.85 37.05
C SER A 594 17.66 -11.90 37.84
N ASN A 595 17.49 -13.19 37.53
CA ASN A 595 18.07 -14.28 38.32
C ASN A 595 18.53 -15.49 37.47
N ASN A 596 18.57 -15.36 36.14
CA ASN A 596 18.88 -16.45 35.20
C ASN A 596 18.02 -17.72 35.36
N TYR A 597 16.88 -17.64 36.05
CA TYR A 597 15.98 -18.76 36.22
C TYR A 597 15.27 -19.05 34.89
N CYS A 598 15.31 -20.31 34.46
CA CYS A 598 14.56 -20.76 33.30
C CYS A 598 13.18 -21.27 33.74
N PHE A 599 12.15 -20.90 33.00
CA PHE A 599 10.76 -21.31 33.17
C PHE A 599 10.15 -21.65 31.81
N THR A 600 8.97 -22.24 31.79
CA THR A 600 8.25 -22.49 30.56
C THR A 600 7.24 -21.38 30.28
N GLU A 601 7.21 -20.94 29.03
CA GLU A 601 6.12 -20.17 28.46
C GLU A 601 5.23 -21.15 27.70
N ILE A 602 3.96 -21.25 28.09
CA ILE A 602 2.99 -22.20 27.57
C ILE A 602 1.88 -21.46 26.82
N HIS A 603 1.57 -21.92 25.62
CA HIS A 603 0.41 -21.50 24.85
C HIS A 603 -0.68 -22.56 24.94
N GLN A 604 -1.82 -22.16 25.49
CA GLN A 604 -3.02 -22.99 25.53
C GLN A 604 -4.07 -22.40 24.60
N CYS A 605 -4.53 -23.18 23.65
CA CYS A 605 -5.64 -22.87 22.76
C CYS A 605 -6.93 -23.44 23.35
N LYS A 606 -7.99 -22.65 23.30
CA LYS A 606 -9.32 -23.08 23.75
C LYS A 606 -10.41 -22.54 22.85
N LEU A 607 -10.97 -23.44 22.05
CA LEU A 607 -12.19 -23.19 21.30
C LEU A 607 -13.41 -23.28 22.24
N VAL A 608 -14.09 -22.16 22.43
CA VAL A 608 -15.32 -22.07 23.22
C VAL A 608 -16.41 -21.33 22.45
N LYS A 609 -17.65 -21.76 22.65
CA LYS A 609 -18.84 -21.07 22.15
C LYS A 609 -19.39 -20.04 23.15
N SER A 610 -18.94 -20.11 24.40
CA SER A 610 -19.30 -19.22 25.51
C SER A 610 -18.08 -18.42 25.99
N ASP A 611 -18.28 -17.50 26.92
CA ASP A 611 -17.19 -16.76 27.53
C ASP A 611 -16.36 -17.66 28.49
N VAL A 612 -15.07 -17.35 28.62
CA VAL A 612 -14.13 -17.98 29.56
C VAL A 612 -14.19 -17.23 30.89
N ASN A 613 -14.60 -17.91 31.95
CA ASN A 613 -14.69 -17.37 33.31
C ASN A 613 -13.45 -17.74 34.17
N ASP A 614 -13.41 -17.24 35.41
CA ASP A 614 -12.34 -17.48 36.37
C ASP A 614 -12.02 -18.97 36.57
N ASP A 615 -13.05 -19.80 36.74
CA ASP A 615 -12.89 -21.22 37.02
C ASP A 615 -12.28 -21.95 35.83
N MET A 616 -12.78 -21.68 34.62
CA MET A 616 -12.23 -22.26 33.40
C MET A 616 -10.78 -21.85 33.20
N PHE A 617 -10.46 -20.57 33.37
CA PHE A 617 -9.10 -20.07 33.25
C PHE A 617 -8.14 -20.75 34.24
N LYS A 618 -8.52 -20.81 35.52
CA LYS A 618 -7.72 -21.45 36.58
C LYS A 618 -7.53 -22.95 36.32
N MET A 619 -8.57 -23.65 35.85
CA MET A 619 -8.46 -25.06 35.48
C MET A 619 -7.46 -25.26 34.34
N GLU A 620 -7.51 -24.47 33.27
CA GLU A 620 -6.54 -24.61 32.18
C GLU A 620 -5.12 -24.28 32.64
N ARG A 621 -4.95 -23.28 33.53
CA ARG A 621 -3.64 -22.98 34.11
C ARG A 621 -3.07 -24.11 34.96
N GLN A 622 -3.87 -24.67 35.86
CA GLN A 622 -3.44 -25.76 36.74
C GLN A 622 -3.02 -27.01 35.97
N LYS A 623 -3.63 -27.27 34.81
CA LYS A 623 -3.24 -28.38 33.95
C LYS A 623 -1.90 -28.13 33.26
N ALA A 624 -1.66 -26.90 32.82
CA ALA A 624 -0.60 -26.59 31.86
C ALA A 624 0.70 -26.03 32.49
N ALA A 625 0.62 -25.37 33.65
CA ALA A 625 1.67 -24.48 34.13
C ALA A 625 1.88 -24.58 35.65
N ASP A 626 3.14 -24.54 36.08
CA ASP A 626 3.48 -24.31 37.48
C ASP A 626 3.28 -22.84 37.88
N LYS A 627 3.41 -22.55 39.19
CA LYS A 627 3.26 -21.20 39.75
C LYS A 627 4.16 -20.14 39.09
N ASN A 628 5.37 -20.54 38.68
CA ASN A 628 6.37 -19.66 38.09
C ASN A 628 6.40 -19.72 36.55
N ASP A 629 5.54 -20.53 35.94
CA ASP A 629 5.43 -20.64 34.50
C ASP A 629 4.48 -19.60 33.95
N TYR A 630 4.76 -19.17 32.72
CA TYR A 630 3.97 -18.15 32.04
C TYR A 630 2.96 -18.81 31.13
N LEU A 631 1.66 -18.63 31.40
CA LEU A 631 0.60 -19.17 30.55
C LEU A 631 -0.01 -18.09 29.68
N ILE A 632 -0.20 -18.37 28.39
CA ILE A 632 -1.03 -17.54 27.51
C ILE A 632 -2.18 -18.38 26.97
N LEU A 633 -3.40 -17.95 27.28
CA LEU A 633 -4.61 -18.58 26.78
C LEU A 633 -5.08 -17.89 25.49
N PHE A 634 -5.19 -18.62 24.40
CA PHE A 634 -5.78 -18.19 23.14
C PHE A 634 -7.19 -18.74 23.03
N THR A 635 -8.19 -17.88 22.85
CA THR A 635 -9.59 -18.33 22.86
C THR A 635 -10.50 -17.55 21.93
N THR A 636 -11.53 -18.24 21.41
CA THR A 636 -12.57 -17.67 20.54
C THR A 636 -13.68 -16.96 21.29
N GLY A 637 -13.84 -17.25 22.58
CA GLY A 637 -14.79 -16.55 23.47
C GLY A 637 -14.21 -15.24 23.97
N ARG A 638 -15.03 -14.45 24.68
CA ARG A 638 -14.50 -13.38 25.53
C ARG A 638 -14.03 -13.99 26.83
N CYS A 639 -12.92 -13.52 27.37
CA CYS A 639 -12.45 -13.93 28.69
C CYS A 639 -12.78 -12.82 29.69
N THR A 640 -13.55 -13.15 30.73
CA THR A 640 -13.87 -12.21 31.83
C THR A 640 -13.08 -12.50 33.09
N ALA A 641 -12.15 -13.46 33.02
CA ALA A 641 -11.37 -13.91 34.16
C ALA A 641 -10.37 -12.87 34.66
N ASN A 642 -10.20 -12.81 35.98
CA ASN A 642 -9.08 -12.15 36.63
C ASN A 642 -7.82 -13.01 36.43
N LEU A 643 -6.93 -12.56 35.56
CA LEU A 643 -5.71 -13.27 35.24
C LEU A 643 -4.84 -13.44 36.49
N THR A 644 -4.37 -14.65 36.74
CA THR A 644 -3.37 -14.92 37.77
C THR A 644 -2.01 -14.32 37.39
N TRP A 645 -1.12 -14.11 38.36
CA TRP A 645 0.25 -13.68 38.10
C TRP A 645 0.97 -14.63 37.12
N LEU A 646 1.75 -14.07 36.19
CA LEU A 646 2.40 -14.75 35.06
C LEU A 646 1.39 -15.40 34.12
N SER A 647 0.41 -14.63 33.68
CA SER A 647 -0.57 -15.10 32.73
C SER A 647 -1.03 -14.03 31.75
N GLY A 648 -1.35 -14.47 30.54
CA GLY A 648 -1.92 -13.64 29.49
C GLY A 648 -3.14 -14.30 28.84
N VAL A 649 -3.96 -13.49 28.19
CA VAL A 649 -5.06 -13.98 27.35
C VAL A 649 -5.15 -13.19 26.04
N VAL A 650 -5.37 -13.93 24.95
CA VAL A 650 -5.78 -13.41 23.65
C VAL A 650 -7.18 -13.96 23.40
N ASP A 651 -8.18 -13.15 23.72
CA ASP A 651 -9.60 -13.47 23.56
C ASP A 651 -10.19 -12.69 22.38
N LYS A 652 -11.46 -12.96 22.03
CA LYS A 652 -12.13 -12.40 20.84
C LYS A 652 -12.00 -10.87 20.69
N ASP A 653 -11.88 -10.12 21.79
CA ASP A 653 -11.88 -8.66 21.76
C ASP A 653 -10.49 -8.08 21.42
N VAL A 654 -9.42 -8.89 21.47
CA VAL A 654 -8.04 -8.42 21.25
C VAL A 654 -7.31 -9.12 20.09
N TRP A 655 -8.00 -9.95 19.29
CA TRP A 655 -7.39 -10.63 18.13
C TRP A 655 -6.78 -9.65 17.12
N ASP A 656 -7.48 -8.55 16.83
CA ASP A 656 -7.02 -7.52 15.90
C ASP A 656 -5.71 -6.88 16.36
N VAL A 657 -5.59 -6.62 17.65
CA VAL A 657 -4.39 -6.00 18.24
C VAL A 657 -3.24 -6.99 18.36
N TYR A 658 -3.51 -8.27 18.62
CA TYR A 658 -2.46 -9.27 18.80
C TYR A 658 -1.92 -9.85 17.48
N PHE A 659 -2.81 -10.15 16.53
CA PHE A 659 -2.46 -10.80 15.26
C PHE A 659 -2.34 -9.83 14.09
N GLY A 660 -2.82 -8.59 14.24
CA GLY A 660 -2.63 -7.57 13.23
C GLY A 660 -3.19 -7.94 11.85
N PRO A 661 -2.37 -7.92 10.77
CA PRO A 661 -2.84 -8.21 9.42
C PRO A 661 -3.43 -9.63 9.26
N PHE A 662 -3.21 -10.52 10.23
CA PHE A 662 -3.75 -11.87 10.21
C PHE A 662 -4.99 -12.07 11.08
N SER A 663 -5.49 -11.06 11.80
CA SER A 663 -6.54 -11.25 12.80
C SER A 663 -7.80 -11.92 12.24
N GLY A 664 -8.29 -11.49 11.07
CA GLY A 664 -9.45 -12.11 10.42
C GLY A 664 -9.21 -13.56 10.00
N ARG A 665 -7.99 -13.90 9.59
CA ARG A 665 -7.61 -15.29 9.23
C ARG A 665 -7.47 -16.15 10.48
N ALA A 666 -6.78 -15.64 11.49
CA ALA A 666 -6.60 -16.27 12.79
C ALA A 666 -7.94 -16.58 13.45
N PHE A 667 -8.86 -15.61 13.48
CA PHE A 667 -10.19 -15.81 14.04
C PHE A 667 -10.98 -16.86 13.27
N ARG A 668 -10.98 -16.82 11.93
CA ARG A 668 -11.63 -17.84 11.09
C ARG A 668 -11.09 -19.26 11.37
N TYR A 669 -9.78 -19.43 11.55
CA TYR A 669 -9.22 -20.73 11.94
C TYR A 669 -9.73 -21.19 13.30
N ALA A 670 -9.87 -20.25 14.23
CA ALA A 670 -10.27 -20.58 15.57
C ALA A 670 -11.75 -20.95 15.66
N ILE A 671 -12.65 -20.25 14.95
CA ILE A 671 -14.11 -20.48 15.07
C ILE A 671 -14.70 -21.50 14.08
N ASN A 672 -14.03 -21.76 12.95
CA ASN A 672 -14.58 -22.65 11.93
C ASN A 672 -14.28 -24.12 12.25
N SER A 673 -15.33 -24.93 12.34
CA SER A 673 -15.20 -26.39 12.27
C SER A 673 -14.85 -26.80 10.84
N PRO A 674 -14.20 -27.97 10.63
CA PRO A 674 -13.98 -28.49 9.29
C PRO A 674 -15.27 -28.51 8.47
N PRO A 675 -15.26 -28.11 7.18
CA PRO A 675 -16.44 -28.09 6.34
C PRO A 675 -17.20 -29.41 6.44
N ALA A 676 -18.50 -29.34 6.74
CA ALA A 676 -19.31 -30.54 6.86
C ALA A 676 -19.52 -31.14 5.47
N ALA A 677 -19.02 -32.35 5.21
CA ALA A 677 -19.08 -33.01 3.91
C ALA A 677 -20.47 -33.02 3.29
N ASN A 678 -21.52 -33.01 4.13
CA ASN A 678 -22.93 -33.01 3.77
C ASN A 678 -23.58 -31.63 3.54
N ARG A 679 -22.96 -30.56 4.04
CA ARG A 679 -23.54 -29.20 4.03
C ARG A 679 -22.61 -28.14 3.45
N ALA A 680 -21.32 -28.45 3.34
CA ALA A 680 -20.30 -27.54 2.85
C ALA A 680 -20.67 -27.05 1.45
N THR A 681 -20.58 -25.76 1.23
CA THR A 681 -20.72 -25.15 -0.09
C THR A 681 -19.61 -25.66 -1.02
N PHE A 682 -19.81 -25.51 -2.33
CA PHE A 682 -18.77 -25.77 -3.32
C PHE A 682 -17.48 -25.01 -2.99
N PHE A 683 -17.63 -23.76 -2.55
CA PHE A 683 -16.56 -22.90 -2.06
C PHE A 683 -15.76 -23.52 -0.90
N GLU A 684 -16.43 -23.92 0.18
CA GLU A 684 -15.78 -24.51 1.35
C GLU A 684 -15.03 -25.81 1.03
N LEU A 685 -15.52 -26.58 0.04
CA LEU A 685 -14.83 -27.76 -0.46
C LEU A 685 -13.62 -27.41 -1.31
N THR A 686 -13.73 -26.47 -2.24
CA THR A 686 -12.62 -26.05 -3.12
C THR A 686 -11.50 -25.31 -2.42
N GLY A 687 -11.76 -24.78 -1.23
CA GLY A 687 -10.73 -24.24 -0.34
C GLY A 687 -9.82 -25.30 0.29
N ILE A 688 -10.17 -26.59 0.18
CA ILE A 688 -9.34 -27.70 0.67
C ILE A 688 -8.39 -28.13 -0.45
N ASN A 689 -7.08 -27.96 -0.26
CA ASN A 689 -6.09 -28.37 -1.26
C ASN A 689 -6.23 -29.86 -1.61
N GLY A 690 -6.28 -30.15 -2.91
CA GLY A 690 -6.54 -31.49 -3.44
C GLY A 690 -8.03 -31.78 -3.64
N ILE A 691 -8.96 -30.97 -3.11
CA ILE A 691 -10.36 -30.99 -3.49
C ILE A 691 -10.60 -29.86 -4.49
N GLY A 692 -10.08 -30.03 -5.71
CA GLY A 692 -10.36 -29.10 -6.82
C GLY A 692 -11.82 -29.19 -7.30
N ILE A 693 -12.16 -28.38 -8.30
CA ILE A 693 -13.51 -28.28 -8.89
C ILE A 693 -14.18 -29.65 -9.11
N ILE A 694 -13.44 -30.59 -9.71
CA ILE A 694 -13.93 -31.95 -10.02
C ILE A 694 -14.36 -32.67 -8.73
N ARG A 695 -13.49 -32.69 -7.73
CA ARG A 695 -13.71 -33.42 -6.47
C ARG A 695 -14.76 -32.75 -5.60
N ALA A 696 -14.81 -31.42 -5.57
CA ALA A 696 -15.85 -30.68 -4.87
C ALA A 696 -17.25 -31.00 -5.45
N ASN A 697 -17.38 -31.02 -6.78
CA ASN A 697 -18.61 -31.43 -7.45
C ASN A 697 -18.98 -32.88 -7.16
N MET A 698 -18.02 -33.82 -7.19
CA MET A 698 -18.26 -35.22 -6.82
C MET A 698 -18.77 -35.34 -5.38
N ILE A 699 -18.18 -34.58 -4.45
CA ILE A 699 -18.61 -34.56 -3.05
C ILE A 699 -20.04 -34.04 -2.96
N ILE A 700 -20.39 -32.94 -3.63
CA ILE A 700 -21.76 -32.37 -3.56
C ILE A 700 -22.79 -33.33 -4.17
N GLN A 701 -22.48 -33.90 -5.33
CA GLN A 701 -23.41 -34.76 -6.06
C GLN A 701 -23.74 -36.07 -5.34
N LYS A 702 -22.83 -36.59 -4.52
CA LYS A 702 -22.98 -37.91 -3.86
C LYS A 702 -23.35 -37.84 -2.38
N ARG A 703 -23.71 -36.65 -1.88
CA ARG A 703 -24.29 -36.47 -0.54
C ARG A 703 -25.63 -37.22 -0.41
N PRO A 704 -26.02 -37.63 0.80
CA PRO A 704 -25.29 -37.49 2.06
C PRO A 704 -24.30 -38.65 2.31
N TYR A 705 -23.39 -38.42 3.26
CA TYR A 705 -22.36 -39.34 3.74
C TYR A 705 -22.55 -39.61 5.23
N ASN A 706 -22.42 -40.87 5.65
CA ASN A 706 -22.55 -41.23 7.06
C ASN A 706 -21.26 -41.04 7.86
N ASN A 707 -20.11 -41.20 7.21
CA ASN A 707 -18.78 -41.05 7.79
C ASN A 707 -17.74 -40.93 6.65
N LEU A 708 -16.47 -40.80 7.03
CA LEU A 708 -15.35 -40.71 6.10
C LEU A 708 -15.27 -41.91 5.13
N ASP A 709 -15.51 -43.12 5.62
CA ASP A 709 -15.42 -44.34 4.80
C ASP A 709 -16.52 -44.42 3.76
N ASP A 710 -17.75 -44.03 4.12
CA ASP A 710 -18.88 -43.93 3.19
C ASP A 710 -18.62 -42.87 2.11
N CYS A 711 -18.03 -41.73 2.48
CA CYS A 711 -17.62 -40.71 1.53
C CYS A 711 -16.52 -41.21 0.58
N TYR A 712 -15.53 -41.92 1.10
CA TYR A 712 -14.50 -42.56 0.29
C TYR A 712 -15.10 -43.56 -0.70
N GLN A 713 -15.99 -44.44 -0.26
CA GLN A 713 -16.62 -45.44 -1.12
C GLN A 713 -17.47 -44.79 -2.23
N LYS A 714 -18.23 -43.74 -1.90
CA LYS A 714 -19.07 -43.04 -2.86
C LYS A 714 -18.26 -42.22 -3.86
N THR A 715 -17.24 -41.50 -3.41
CA THR A 715 -16.52 -40.51 -4.25
C THR A 715 -15.21 -41.04 -4.84
N ASN A 716 -14.64 -42.10 -4.26
CA ASN A 716 -13.28 -42.58 -4.53
C ASN A 716 -12.19 -41.50 -4.34
N ILE A 717 -12.48 -40.45 -3.56
CA ILE A 717 -11.50 -39.40 -3.22
C ILE A 717 -10.62 -39.92 -2.09
N PRO A 718 -9.27 -39.84 -2.22
CA PRO A 718 -8.34 -40.35 -1.20
C PRO A 718 -8.71 -39.94 0.23
N LYS A 719 -8.70 -40.91 1.17
CA LYS A 719 -9.09 -40.70 2.58
C LYS A 719 -8.29 -39.60 3.28
N ASN A 720 -7.03 -39.42 2.90
CA ASN A 720 -6.19 -38.34 3.42
C ASN A 720 -6.73 -36.95 3.06
N LEU A 721 -7.48 -36.79 1.96
CA LEU A 721 -8.13 -35.53 1.61
C LEU A 721 -9.52 -35.40 2.27
N LEU A 722 -10.22 -36.51 2.48
CA LEU A 722 -11.56 -36.51 3.08
C LEU A 722 -11.58 -36.28 4.60
N ARG A 723 -10.49 -36.60 5.32
CA ARG A 723 -10.38 -36.36 6.77
C ARG A 723 -10.42 -34.89 7.21
N ASN A 724 -10.35 -33.97 6.26
CA ASN A 724 -10.49 -32.53 6.51
C ASN A 724 -11.95 -32.06 6.43
N LEU A 725 -12.88 -32.99 6.21
CA LEU A 725 -14.29 -32.73 6.31
C LEU A 725 -14.83 -33.29 7.63
N SER A 726 -15.82 -32.62 8.18
CA SER A 726 -16.67 -33.22 9.22
C SER A 726 -17.79 -34.02 8.55
N PHE A 727 -18.20 -35.14 9.13
CA PHE A 727 -19.23 -36.03 8.55
C PHE A 727 -20.47 -36.09 9.40
#